data_AF-A0A970QXW0-F1
#
_entry.id   AF-A0A970QXW0-F1
#
_cell.length_a   1.000
_cell.length_b   1.000
_cell.length_c   1.000
_cell.angle_alpha   90.00
_cell.angle_beta   90.00
_cell.angle_gamma   90.00
#
_symmetry.space_group_name_H-M   'P 1'
#
loop_
_entity.id
_entity.type
_entity.pdbx_description
1 polymer ?
#
loop_
_entity_poly.entity_id
_entity_poly.type
_entity_poly.pdbx_seq_one_letter_code
_entity_poly.pdbx_strand_id
1 'polypeptide(L)'
;MRKLKKYTPTQFKAPDSVYDKAAADYAVAFIESLKHTKGTWSGKPFQLIDWQEQIIRDIFGTLKPNGYRQFNTAYVEIPKKMGKELALNTLIPTPDGFTTMGQIAPGDTVFDELGKPCRVIAKSAVDFDEQAYRITFKDGQVIEAGENHQWAGEYTRGKRKPCIMTTDEIYRMPRDGNCFRFRIPVASCADTQEAVLPVEPYLMGYWLGNGCATKCRITIRTEDVAGVLRRIQPCHNVDRIWNNVGDSIHIYISDLCPVLCESYHDKVIPQEYLRASRDQRLHLLQGLMDSDGCVSGVKGQAIYTSAEKALSESVSELLWSLGIKNAITTAPSTQRLDWAKKSAKCGRIHTGETLYYVKFTAFKDMQVCALHRKNQNRVPRNPNTRSHYRYIDKIEPIKNPGMQCIQVDSPSHQYLVGRSFLPTHNSELAAAIALLLTCGDGEERAEVYGCAADRNQASIVFNVAADMVRMCPALSKRVKILDSTKRLIYQPTGSIYQVLSADVSNKHGFNTHGVVFDELHTQPNRKLFDVMTKGSGDAREQPLFFLITTAGDNQNSICWEVHQKAKDILEGRKNDRTFYPVIYGAAPEDDWTDPAVWKKANPSLGITVGIDKVKAACDSARQNPAEENSFRQLRLNQWVKQSVRWMPMEKWDACADEFNIDELAGRECYGGLDLSSTTDITAFVLVFPPRTDDEKHIVLPFFWIPEENVDLRVRRDHVPYDVWVKQGFVNTTEGNVLHYGFIEKFIEQLGEKYNIREIAFDRWGAAQMVQNLEGIGFTVVPFGQGFRDMSPPTNELMRLVLGRELNHGGHPVLRWMMDNIFIRTDPAGNIKPDKEKSTERIDGAVATIMALGRAVLNTGSTGDSVYNNRGLLII
;
A
#
# COMPACT_ATOMS: atom_id res chain seq x y z
N MET A 1 -29.13 -19.48 -16.41
CA MET A 1 -28.64 -19.49 -15.03
C MET A 1 -27.82 -20.75 -14.85
N ARG A 2 -26.55 -20.61 -14.48
CA ARG A 2 -25.84 -21.70 -13.81
C ARG A 2 -26.60 -21.90 -12.49
N LYS A 3 -26.92 -23.13 -12.13
CA LYS A 3 -27.53 -23.44 -10.83
C LYS A 3 -26.54 -24.28 -10.07
N LEU A 4 -26.31 -23.96 -8.80
CA LEU A 4 -25.60 -24.84 -7.89
C LEU A 4 -26.18 -26.25 -8.00
N LYS A 5 -25.40 -27.23 -8.49
CA LYS A 5 -25.92 -28.57 -8.81
C LYS A 5 -26.38 -29.34 -7.57
N LYS A 6 -25.82 -29.03 -6.40
CA LYS A 6 -26.19 -29.57 -5.09
C LYS A 6 -26.12 -28.43 -4.08
N TYR A 7 -27.28 -27.88 -3.72
CA TYR A 7 -27.41 -26.89 -2.64
C TYR A 7 -27.89 -27.57 -1.38
N THR A 8 -27.21 -27.26 -0.27
CA THR A 8 -27.61 -27.65 1.07
C THR A 8 -27.78 -26.37 1.88
N PRO A 9 -28.96 -26.13 2.50
CA PRO A 9 -29.15 -24.98 3.37
C PRO A 9 -28.13 -24.96 4.50
N THR A 10 -27.69 -23.76 4.86
CA THR A 10 -26.78 -23.59 5.99
C THR A 10 -27.27 -24.26 7.28
N GLN A 11 -26.33 -24.83 8.03
CA GLN A 11 -26.60 -25.41 9.36
C GLN A 11 -27.08 -24.38 10.39
N PHE A 12 -26.87 -23.08 10.12
CA PHE A 12 -27.29 -21.99 11.00
C PHE A 12 -28.77 -21.61 10.83
N LYS A 13 -29.52 -22.29 9.95
CA LYS A 13 -30.96 -22.09 9.80
C LYS A 13 -31.67 -22.43 11.11
N ALA A 14 -32.45 -21.48 11.63
CA ALA A 14 -33.25 -21.69 12.83
C ALA A 14 -34.33 -22.78 12.58
N PRO A 15 -34.78 -23.49 13.64
CA PRO A 15 -35.81 -24.52 13.51
C PRO A 15 -37.13 -24.01 12.93
N ASP A 16 -37.50 -22.77 13.28
CA ASP A 16 -38.70 -22.06 12.86
C ASP A 16 -38.56 -21.35 11.50
N SER A 17 -37.32 -21.14 11.03
CA SER A 17 -37.07 -20.56 9.71
C SER A 17 -37.24 -21.59 8.59
N VAL A 18 -37.65 -21.12 7.42
CA VAL A 18 -37.81 -21.91 6.21
C VAL A 18 -36.84 -21.44 5.13
N TYR A 19 -36.35 -22.39 4.32
CA TYR A 19 -35.61 -22.03 3.11
C TYR A 19 -36.61 -21.77 1.98
N ASP A 20 -36.75 -20.51 1.58
CA ASP A 20 -37.51 -20.09 0.42
C ASP A 20 -36.62 -20.08 -0.83
N LYS A 21 -36.83 -21.08 -1.67
CA LYS A 21 -36.11 -21.24 -2.92
C LYS A 21 -36.40 -20.10 -3.91
N ALA A 22 -37.61 -19.55 -3.95
CA ALA A 22 -37.98 -18.50 -4.88
C ALA A 22 -37.28 -17.19 -4.53
N ALA A 23 -37.21 -16.84 -3.24
CA ALA A 23 -36.47 -15.68 -2.74
C ALA A 23 -34.96 -15.82 -3.04
N ALA A 24 -34.38 -16.99 -2.79
CA ALA A 24 -32.99 -17.29 -3.12
C ALA A 24 -32.70 -17.18 -4.63
N ASP A 25 -33.55 -17.79 -5.45
CA ASP A 25 -33.42 -17.76 -6.92
C ASP A 25 -33.58 -16.33 -7.46
N TYR A 26 -34.43 -15.50 -6.84
CA TYR A 26 -34.56 -14.09 -7.19
C TYR A 26 -33.27 -13.30 -6.91
N ALA A 27 -32.69 -13.44 -5.71
CA ALA A 27 -31.45 -12.75 -5.35
C ALA A 27 -30.28 -13.15 -6.26
N VAL A 28 -30.13 -14.46 -6.52
CA VAL A 28 -29.14 -14.98 -7.46
C VAL A 28 -29.39 -14.44 -8.86
N ALA A 29 -30.63 -14.48 -9.36
CA ALA A 29 -30.96 -13.99 -10.70
C ALA A 29 -30.75 -12.48 -10.83
N PHE A 30 -31.02 -11.70 -9.78
CA PHE A 30 -30.73 -10.27 -9.77
C PHE A 30 -29.24 -10.03 -9.95
N ILE A 31 -28.39 -10.67 -9.15
CA ILE A 31 -26.93 -10.51 -9.25
C ILE A 31 -26.42 -11.01 -10.60
N GLU A 32 -26.88 -12.17 -11.08
CA GLU A 32 -26.51 -12.68 -12.41
C GLU A 32 -27.02 -11.83 -13.57
N SER A 33 -28.05 -10.98 -13.35
CA SER A 33 -28.52 -9.99 -14.34
C SER A 33 -27.63 -8.75 -14.42
N LEU A 34 -26.85 -8.49 -13.37
CA LEU A 34 -25.76 -7.53 -13.43
C LEU A 34 -24.67 -8.08 -14.33
N LYS A 35 -23.76 -7.20 -14.71
CA LYS A 35 -22.62 -7.56 -15.54
C LYS A 35 -21.38 -7.31 -14.72
N HIS A 36 -20.36 -8.14 -14.94
CA HIS A 36 -19.04 -7.71 -14.53
C HIS A 36 -18.76 -6.37 -15.22
N THR A 37 -18.23 -5.44 -14.45
CA THR A 37 -17.85 -4.12 -14.96
C THR A 37 -16.41 -4.13 -15.44
N LYS A 38 -15.69 -5.20 -15.08
CA LYS A 38 -14.24 -5.31 -15.12
C LYS A 38 -13.79 -6.72 -15.54
N GLY A 39 -12.53 -6.86 -15.93
CA GLY A 39 -11.89 -8.08 -16.41
C GLY A 39 -12.59 -8.80 -17.56
N THR A 40 -12.10 -10.01 -17.78
CA THR A 40 -12.56 -11.07 -18.66
C THR A 40 -14.05 -11.28 -18.88
N TRP A 41 -14.82 -10.87 -17.90
CA TRP A 41 -16.24 -11.04 -17.86
C TRP A 41 -16.99 -9.74 -18.12
N SER A 42 -16.31 -8.62 -18.41
CA SER A 42 -16.92 -7.31 -18.55
C SER A 42 -18.02 -7.30 -19.61
N GLY A 43 -19.21 -6.89 -19.21
CA GLY A 43 -20.41 -6.93 -20.04
C GLY A 43 -21.04 -8.32 -20.21
N LYS A 44 -20.36 -9.39 -19.80
CA LYS A 44 -20.95 -10.73 -19.60
C LYS A 44 -21.74 -10.75 -18.28
N PRO A 45 -22.73 -11.64 -18.15
CA PRO A 45 -23.48 -11.83 -16.91
C PRO A 45 -22.55 -12.08 -15.73
N PHE A 46 -22.82 -11.46 -14.58
CA PHE A 46 -22.09 -11.68 -13.33
C PHE A 46 -22.42 -13.05 -12.76
N GLN A 47 -21.79 -14.11 -13.29
CA GLN A 47 -22.08 -15.48 -12.86
C GLN A 47 -21.41 -15.76 -11.52
N LEU A 48 -22.22 -16.07 -10.52
CA LEU A 48 -21.73 -16.46 -9.22
C LEU A 48 -21.03 -17.83 -9.32
N ILE A 49 -19.85 -17.94 -8.72
CA ILE A 49 -19.20 -19.24 -8.50
C ILE A 49 -19.79 -19.91 -7.26
N ASP A 50 -19.64 -21.22 -7.15
CA ASP A 50 -20.44 -22.05 -6.23
C ASP A 50 -20.48 -21.54 -4.79
N TRP A 51 -19.33 -21.15 -4.22
CA TRP A 51 -19.28 -20.62 -2.86
C TRP A 51 -19.93 -19.23 -2.71
N GLN A 52 -19.89 -18.39 -3.75
CA GLN A 52 -20.56 -17.10 -3.75
C GLN A 52 -22.08 -17.29 -3.85
N GLU A 53 -22.54 -18.19 -4.73
CA GLU A 53 -23.96 -18.54 -4.84
C GLU A 53 -24.49 -19.14 -3.53
N GLN A 54 -23.72 -19.99 -2.85
CA GLN A 54 -24.07 -20.51 -1.52
C GLN A 54 -24.35 -19.38 -0.51
N ILE A 55 -23.43 -18.41 -0.39
CA ILE A 55 -23.59 -17.26 0.52
C ILE A 55 -24.86 -16.47 0.18
N ILE A 56 -25.09 -16.16 -1.09
CA ILE A 56 -26.27 -15.40 -1.51
C ILE A 56 -27.55 -16.18 -1.21
N ARG A 57 -27.58 -17.49 -1.50
CA ARG A 57 -28.74 -18.34 -1.22
C ARG A 57 -29.04 -18.47 0.27
N ASP A 58 -28.01 -18.60 1.11
CA ASP A 58 -28.21 -18.72 2.55
C ASP A 58 -28.72 -17.42 3.16
N ILE A 59 -28.14 -16.27 2.78
CA ILE A 59 -28.52 -14.95 3.31
C ILE A 59 -29.93 -14.55 2.88
N PHE A 60 -30.26 -14.67 1.59
CA PHE A 60 -31.53 -14.16 1.04
C PHE A 60 -32.62 -15.23 0.93
N GLY A 61 -32.28 -16.52 1.03
CA GLY A 61 -33.22 -17.63 0.98
C GLY A 61 -33.70 -18.13 2.34
N THR A 62 -32.99 -17.81 3.43
CA THR A 62 -33.40 -18.28 4.77
C THR A 62 -34.30 -17.24 5.42
N LEU A 63 -35.60 -17.56 5.50
CA LEU A 63 -36.63 -16.63 5.97
C LEU A 63 -37.25 -17.10 7.28
N LYS A 64 -37.53 -16.16 8.16
CA LYS A 64 -38.34 -16.34 9.36
C LYS A 64 -39.82 -16.56 8.96
N PRO A 65 -40.69 -17.06 9.85
CA PRO A 65 -42.11 -17.26 9.57
C PRO A 65 -42.86 -16.00 9.09
N ASN A 66 -42.38 -14.81 9.45
CA ASN A 66 -42.94 -13.52 9.02
C ASN A 66 -42.49 -13.09 7.61
N GLY A 67 -41.69 -13.90 6.90
CA GLY A 67 -41.20 -13.62 5.56
C GLY A 67 -39.93 -12.77 5.49
N TYR A 68 -39.41 -12.29 6.62
CA TYR A 68 -38.15 -11.54 6.67
C TYR A 68 -36.92 -12.44 6.74
N ARG A 69 -35.78 -11.94 6.27
CA ARG A 69 -34.51 -12.69 6.35
C ARG A 69 -34.16 -13.05 7.79
N GLN A 70 -33.61 -14.25 7.96
CA GLN A 70 -33.08 -14.68 9.25
C GLN A 70 -31.77 -13.94 9.59
N PHE A 71 -30.88 -13.82 8.60
CA PHE A 71 -29.54 -13.31 8.81
C PHE A 71 -29.47 -11.80 8.57
N ASN A 72 -29.23 -11.07 9.65
CA ASN A 72 -29.06 -9.62 9.64
C ASN A 72 -27.59 -9.20 9.59
N THR A 73 -26.67 -10.11 9.93
CA THR A 73 -25.22 -9.89 9.77
C THR A 73 -24.61 -11.07 9.03
N ALA A 74 -23.83 -10.79 7.99
CA ALA A 74 -23.02 -11.78 7.29
C ALA A 74 -21.55 -11.40 7.40
N TYR A 75 -20.74 -12.27 7.99
CA TYR A 75 -19.29 -12.11 8.08
C TYR A 75 -18.62 -13.08 7.12
N VAL A 76 -17.88 -12.55 6.15
CA VAL A 76 -17.19 -13.31 5.11
C VAL A 76 -15.70 -13.00 5.15
N GLU A 77 -14.92 -13.95 5.64
CA GLU A 77 -13.47 -13.86 5.70
C GLU A 77 -12.83 -14.75 4.61
N ILE A 78 -12.06 -14.14 3.71
CA ILE A 78 -11.46 -14.82 2.56
C ILE A 78 -10.00 -14.37 2.33
N PRO A 79 -9.11 -15.21 1.78
CA PRO A 79 -7.75 -14.81 1.42
C PRO A 79 -7.69 -13.77 0.28
N LYS A 80 -6.62 -12.96 0.21
CA LYS A 80 -6.46 -11.91 -0.83
C LYS A 80 -6.17 -12.49 -2.22
N LYS A 81 -6.86 -11.96 -3.23
CA LYS A 81 -6.67 -12.33 -4.65
C LYS A 81 -5.52 -11.54 -5.29
N MET A 82 -4.33 -12.17 -5.31
CA MET A 82 -3.16 -11.77 -6.10
C MET A 82 -3.28 -12.23 -7.57
N GLY A 83 -2.55 -11.58 -8.48
CA GLY A 83 -2.49 -11.93 -9.91
C GLY A 83 -2.68 -10.73 -10.84
N LYS A 84 -2.22 -9.54 -10.47
CA LYS A 84 -2.25 -8.35 -11.36
C LYS A 84 -0.86 -7.80 -11.59
N GLU A 85 0.03 -8.72 -11.90
CA GLU A 85 1.45 -8.49 -11.74
C GLU A 85 2.07 -7.94 -13.03
N LEU A 86 3.12 -7.16 -12.85
CA LEU A 86 3.94 -6.55 -13.88
C LEU A 86 5.39 -6.92 -13.65
N ALA A 87 6.17 -6.99 -14.72
CA ALA A 87 7.56 -7.40 -14.62
C ALA A 87 8.34 -6.46 -13.70
N LEU A 88 9.32 -6.96 -12.95
CA LEU A 88 10.14 -6.16 -12.03
C LEU A 88 10.77 -4.93 -12.70
N ASN A 89 11.16 -5.02 -13.96
CA ASN A 89 11.74 -3.94 -14.75
C ASN A 89 10.70 -2.96 -15.32
N THR A 90 9.41 -3.15 -15.07
CA THR A 90 8.35 -2.27 -15.54
C THR A 90 8.55 -0.89 -14.93
N LEU A 91 8.72 0.12 -15.78
CA LEU A 91 8.88 1.50 -15.34
C LEU A 91 7.57 2.02 -14.73
N ILE A 92 7.67 2.67 -13.58
CA ILE A 92 6.55 3.32 -12.89
C ILE A 92 6.84 4.82 -12.84
N PRO A 93 6.01 5.68 -13.47
CA PRO A 93 6.20 7.12 -13.42
C PRO A 93 5.92 7.66 -12.02
N THR A 94 6.85 8.48 -11.53
CA THR A 94 6.78 9.18 -10.24
C THR A 94 6.95 10.70 -10.46
N PRO A 95 6.60 11.54 -9.47
CA PRO A 95 6.88 12.97 -9.51
C PRO A 95 8.35 13.30 -9.78
N ASP A 96 9.28 12.48 -9.31
CA ASP A 96 10.73 12.70 -9.46
C ASP A 96 11.35 12.01 -10.69
N GLY A 97 10.55 11.25 -11.46
CA GLY A 97 11.03 10.60 -12.67
C GLY A 97 10.38 9.24 -12.92
N PHE A 98 11.20 8.20 -12.97
CA PHE A 98 10.74 6.82 -13.05
C PHE A 98 11.45 5.99 -12.00
N THR A 99 10.69 5.12 -11.36
CA THR A 99 11.23 3.96 -10.65
C THR A 99 10.85 2.69 -11.42
N THR A 100 11.21 1.53 -10.90
CA THR A 100 10.80 0.23 -11.43
C THR A 100 9.86 -0.47 -10.47
N MET A 101 9.01 -1.38 -10.98
CA MET A 101 8.15 -2.23 -10.15
C MET A 101 8.96 -2.99 -9.07
N GLY A 102 10.19 -3.39 -9.38
CA GLY A 102 11.10 -4.04 -8.45
C GLY A 102 11.62 -3.13 -7.34
N GLN A 103 11.86 -1.84 -7.64
CA GLN A 103 12.45 -0.89 -6.68
C GLN A 103 11.43 -0.13 -5.85
N ILE A 104 10.20 0.04 -6.36
CA ILE A 104 9.18 0.83 -5.67
C ILE A 104 8.81 0.23 -4.30
N ALA A 105 8.55 1.07 -3.31
CA ALA A 105 8.22 0.64 -1.95
C ALA A 105 6.89 1.24 -1.45
N PRO A 106 6.21 0.61 -0.47
CA PRO A 106 5.13 1.25 0.26
C PRO A 106 5.58 2.61 0.83
N GLY A 107 4.77 3.65 0.62
CA GLY A 107 5.08 5.04 0.96
C GLY A 107 5.50 5.90 -0.24
N ASP A 108 6.00 5.29 -1.32
CA ASP A 108 6.40 6.02 -2.54
C ASP A 108 5.19 6.66 -3.24
N THR A 109 5.43 7.74 -3.99
CA THR A 109 4.38 8.47 -4.72
C THR A 109 4.43 8.13 -6.22
N VAL A 110 3.27 7.77 -6.78
CA VAL A 110 3.06 7.47 -8.20
C VAL A 110 1.85 8.23 -8.74
N PHE A 111 1.56 8.12 -10.04
CA PHE A 111 0.39 8.77 -10.65
C PHE A 111 -0.78 7.80 -10.86
N ASP A 112 -2.00 8.29 -10.63
CA ASP A 112 -3.25 7.61 -11.00
C ASP A 112 -3.66 7.84 -12.47
N GLU A 113 -4.76 7.25 -12.93
CA GLU A 113 -5.23 7.37 -14.32
C GLU A 113 -5.60 8.80 -14.74
N LEU A 114 -5.91 9.66 -13.77
CA LEU A 114 -6.18 11.08 -13.96
C LEU A 114 -4.90 11.92 -13.91
N GLY A 115 -3.75 11.29 -13.73
CA GLY A 115 -2.44 11.92 -13.63
C GLY A 115 -2.17 12.50 -12.25
N LYS A 116 -3.00 12.25 -11.23
CA LYS A 116 -2.81 12.82 -9.90
C LYS A 116 -1.82 11.98 -9.07
N PRO A 117 -0.97 12.62 -8.24
CA PRO A 117 -0.13 11.91 -7.28
C PRO A 117 -0.97 11.09 -6.29
N CYS A 118 -0.56 9.85 -6.04
CA CYS A 118 -1.14 8.91 -5.08
C CYS A 118 -0.03 8.06 -4.45
N ARG A 119 -0.25 7.51 -3.25
CA ARG A 119 0.76 6.74 -2.50
C ARG A 119 0.61 5.25 -2.72
N VAL A 120 1.74 4.55 -2.76
CA VAL A 120 1.80 3.09 -2.70
C VAL A 120 1.49 2.65 -1.27
N ILE A 121 0.41 1.88 -1.10
CA ILE A 121 -0.02 1.33 0.20
C ILE A 121 0.70 0.01 0.48
N ALA A 122 0.81 -0.85 -0.52
CA ALA A 122 1.29 -2.21 -0.35
C ALA A 122 1.96 -2.72 -1.63
N LYS A 123 2.84 -3.71 -1.47
CA LYS A 123 3.57 -4.37 -2.55
C LYS A 123 3.60 -5.88 -2.32
N SER A 124 3.37 -6.65 -3.36
CA SER A 124 3.41 -8.11 -3.30
C SER A 124 4.84 -8.67 -3.33
N ALA A 125 5.01 -9.92 -2.90
CA ALA A 125 6.20 -10.71 -3.21
C ALA A 125 6.38 -10.89 -4.73
N VAL A 126 7.60 -11.24 -5.15
CA VAL A 126 7.93 -11.52 -6.55
C VAL A 126 7.41 -12.90 -6.95
N ASP A 127 6.65 -12.97 -8.03
CA ASP A 127 6.15 -14.20 -8.66
C ASP A 127 6.99 -14.51 -9.91
N PHE A 128 7.56 -15.71 -9.99
CA PHE A 128 8.34 -16.19 -11.15
C PHE A 128 7.60 -17.28 -11.95
N ASP A 129 6.37 -17.62 -11.59
CA ASP A 129 5.64 -18.78 -12.07
C ASP A 129 4.43 -18.41 -12.93
N GLU A 130 3.82 -17.24 -12.74
CA GLU A 130 2.72 -16.76 -13.59
C GLU A 130 3.15 -16.70 -15.08
N GLN A 131 2.32 -17.23 -15.99
CA GLN A 131 2.56 -17.08 -17.43
C GLN A 131 2.60 -15.59 -17.77
N ALA A 132 3.75 -15.15 -18.29
CA ALA A 132 3.97 -13.76 -18.64
C ALA A 132 3.73 -13.52 -20.14
N TYR A 133 3.30 -12.32 -20.50
CA TYR A 133 3.19 -11.89 -21.88
C TYR A 133 3.89 -10.56 -22.08
N ARG A 134 4.56 -10.42 -23.22
CA ARG A 134 5.06 -9.15 -23.75
C ARG A 134 3.99 -8.53 -24.64
N ILE A 135 3.46 -7.39 -24.22
CA ILE A 135 2.45 -6.61 -24.93
C ILE A 135 3.16 -5.45 -25.61
N THR A 136 3.14 -5.41 -26.95
CA THR A 136 3.66 -4.29 -27.74
C THR A 136 2.50 -3.46 -28.25
N PHE A 137 2.53 -2.17 -27.99
CA PHE A 137 1.55 -1.19 -28.44
C PHE A 137 2.00 -0.53 -29.75
N LYS A 138 1.03 -0.04 -30.53
CA LYS A 138 1.29 0.62 -31.84
C LYS A 138 2.03 1.96 -31.75
N ASP A 139 2.19 2.49 -30.55
CA ASP A 139 3.01 3.68 -30.26
C ASP A 139 4.46 3.32 -29.86
N GLY A 140 4.81 2.03 -29.88
CA GLY A 140 6.14 1.53 -29.57
C GLY A 140 6.34 1.13 -28.11
N GLN A 141 5.39 1.41 -27.21
CA GLN A 141 5.48 0.98 -25.81
C GLN A 141 5.44 -0.55 -25.72
N VAL A 142 6.28 -1.10 -24.85
CA VAL A 142 6.26 -2.52 -24.48
C VAL A 142 5.99 -2.63 -22.98
N ILE A 143 5.07 -3.49 -22.59
CA ILE A 143 4.82 -3.86 -21.19
C ILE A 143 4.86 -5.38 -21.07
N GLU A 144 5.52 -5.87 -20.03
CA GLU A 144 5.53 -7.28 -19.66
C GLU A 144 4.63 -7.48 -18.45
N ALA A 145 3.59 -8.29 -18.62
CA ALA A 145 2.52 -8.44 -17.64
C ALA A 145 2.11 -9.91 -17.49
N GLY A 146 1.67 -10.28 -16.29
CA GLY A 146 1.09 -11.59 -16.03
C GLY A 146 -0.19 -11.85 -16.84
N GLU A 147 -0.50 -13.12 -17.07
CA GLU A 147 -1.71 -13.58 -17.77
C GLU A 147 -3.00 -13.03 -17.18
N ASN A 148 -3.03 -12.81 -15.86
CA ASN A 148 -4.16 -12.32 -15.08
C ASN A 148 -4.17 -10.79 -14.91
N HIS A 149 -3.14 -10.10 -15.40
CA HIS A 149 -3.05 -8.64 -15.34
C HIS A 149 -4.20 -7.98 -16.11
N GLN A 150 -4.89 -7.03 -15.47
CA GLN A 150 -6.13 -6.44 -15.97
C GLN A 150 -5.93 -5.06 -16.59
N TRP A 151 -6.42 -4.89 -17.81
CA TRP A 151 -6.35 -3.65 -18.59
C TRP A 151 -7.73 -3.02 -18.74
N ALA A 152 -7.89 -1.74 -18.39
CA ALA A 152 -9.12 -0.99 -18.68
C ALA A 152 -9.12 -0.46 -20.10
N GLY A 153 -10.16 -0.74 -20.87
CA GLY A 153 -10.21 -0.44 -22.29
C GLY A 153 -11.61 -0.38 -22.89
N GLU A 154 -11.67 -0.44 -24.21
CA GLU A 154 -12.90 -0.57 -24.98
C GLU A 154 -12.80 -1.70 -25.99
N TYR A 155 -13.83 -2.54 -26.02
CA TYR A 155 -14.01 -3.53 -27.07
C TYR A 155 -14.54 -2.87 -28.34
N THR A 156 -13.94 -3.18 -29.49
CA THR A 156 -14.17 -2.43 -30.75
C THR A 156 -15.06 -3.11 -31.78
N ARG A 157 -15.52 -4.36 -31.53
CA ARG A 157 -16.44 -5.07 -32.45
C ARG A 157 -17.89 -4.66 -32.22
N GLY A 158 -18.57 -4.14 -33.24
CA GLY A 158 -19.96 -3.71 -33.15
C GLY A 158 -20.12 -2.39 -32.40
N LYS A 159 -21.04 -2.31 -31.43
CA LYS A 159 -21.14 -1.12 -30.55
C LYS A 159 -19.96 -1.10 -29.59
N ARG A 160 -19.19 0.00 -29.61
CA ARG A 160 -18.08 0.27 -28.68
C ARG A 160 -18.58 0.19 -27.25
N LYS A 161 -17.91 -0.58 -26.41
CA LYS A 161 -18.26 -0.78 -25.01
C LYS A 161 -17.00 -0.73 -24.15
N PRO A 162 -16.98 0.08 -23.09
CA PRO A 162 -15.96 -0.02 -22.05
C PRO A 162 -15.92 -1.44 -21.50
N CYS A 163 -14.73 -1.97 -21.34
CA CYS A 163 -14.48 -3.24 -20.70
C CYS A 163 -13.08 -3.26 -20.09
N ILE A 164 -12.89 -4.02 -19.02
CA ILE A 164 -11.53 -4.41 -18.63
C ILE A 164 -11.31 -5.82 -19.18
N MET A 165 -10.08 -6.24 -19.47
CA MET A 165 -9.76 -7.60 -19.95
C MET A 165 -8.43 -8.04 -19.36
N THR A 166 -8.20 -9.34 -19.16
CA THR A 166 -6.87 -9.80 -18.74
C THR A 166 -5.93 -9.94 -19.93
N THR A 167 -4.62 -9.96 -19.68
CA THR A 167 -3.61 -10.13 -20.73
C THR A 167 -3.84 -11.39 -21.57
N ASP A 168 -4.10 -12.54 -20.93
CA ASP A 168 -4.36 -13.81 -21.64
C ASP A 168 -5.60 -13.76 -22.54
N GLU A 169 -6.64 -13.05 -22.14
CA GLU A 169 -7.79 -12.92 -23.01
C GLU A 169 -7.57 -12.02 -24.20
N ILE A 170 -6.86 -10.91 -24.00
CA ILE A 170 -6.51 -10.04 -25.11
C ILE A 170 -5.61 -10.82 -26.06
N TYR A 171 -4.76 -11.70 -25.55
CA TYR A 171 -3.99 -12.64 -26.35
C TYR A 171 -4.88 -13.63 -27.14
N ARG A 172 -5.87 -14.25 -26.49
CA ARG A 172 -6.77 -15.27 -27.08
C ARG A 172 -7.92 -14.72 -27.91
N MET A 173 -8.18 -13.41 -27.90
CA MET A 173 -9.37 -12.87 -28.57
C MET A 173 -9.31 -12.99 -30.10
N PRO A 174 -10.46 -13.16 -30.77
CA PRO A 174 -10.52 -13.16 -32.22
C PRO A 174 -10.02 -11.84 -32.81
N ARG A 175 -9.03 -11.92 -33.70
CA ARG A 175 -8.44 -10.76 -34.38
C ARG A 175 -9.25 -10.36 -35.61
N ASP A 176 -9.15 -9.09 -35.99
CA ASP A 176 -9.65 -8.59 -37.27
C ASP A 176 -8.45 -8.35 -38.20
N GLY A 177 -8.12 -9.33 -39.03
CA GLY A 177 -6.79 -9.40 -39.65
C GLY A 177 -5.70 -9.39 -38.58
N ASN A 178 -4.76 -8.43 -38.67
CA ASN A 178 -3.69 -8.24 -37.68
C ASN A 178 -4.04 -7.28 -36.53
N CYS A 179 -5.31 -6.86 -36.36
CA CYS A 179 -5.69 -5.90 -35.33
C CYS A 179 -6.41 -6.55 -34.14
N PHE A 180 -5.96 -6.22 -32.93
CA PHE A 180 -6.68 -6.52 -31.68
C PHE A 180 -7.98 -5.74 -31.60
N ARG A 181 -9.04 -6.38 -31.09
CA ARG A 181 -10.37 -5.78 -30.92
C ARG A 181 -10.55 -5.10 -29.56
N PHE A 182 -9.45 -4.62 -28.99
CA PHE A 182 -9.37 -3.96 -27.69
C PHE A 182 -8.43 -2.74 -27.78
N ARG A 183 -8.81 -1.65 -27.11
CA ARG A 183 -8.04 -0.40 -27.08
C ARG A 183 -8.09 0.23 -25.69
N ILE A 184 -7.00 0.84 -25.24
CA ILE A 184 -6.84 1.36 -23.87
C ILE A 184 -6.90 2.89 -23.90
N PRO A 185 -7.67 3.59 -23.05
CA PRO A 185 -7.66 5.04 -22.97
C PRO A 185 -6.26 5.61 -22.71
N VAL A 186 -5.99 6.78 -23.27
CA VAL A 186 -4.79 7.57 -22.95
C VAL A 186 -5.03 8.27 -21.61
N ALA A 187 -4.06 8.20 -20.70
CA ALA A 187 -4.14 8.87 -19.40
C ALA A 187 -4.23 10.40 -19.55
N SER A 188 -4.74 11.04 -18.50
CA SER A 188 -4.72 12.50 -18.40
C SER A 188 -3.30 13.04 -18.17
N CYS A 189 -3.14 14.35 -18.26
CA CYS A 189 -1.87 15.02 -17.97
C CYS A 189 -1.41 14.70 -16.54
N ALA A 190 -0.16 14.27 -16.36
CA ALA A 190 0.46 14.13 -15.05
C ALA A 190 0.42 15.47 -14.32
N ASP A 191 0.01 15.47 -13.06
CA ASP A 191 -0.18 16.65 -12.22
C ASP A 191 1.02 16.79 -11.29
N THR A 192 1.86 17.77 -11.59
CA THR A 192 3.12 18.03 -10.90
C THR A 192 3.24 19.50 -10.57
N GLN A 193 4.00 19.81 -9.53
CA GLN A 193 4.16 21.19 -9.04
C GLN A 193 5.08 22.00 -9.96
N GLU A 194 5.01 23.32 -9.80
CA GLU A 194 5.91 24.26 -10.47
C GLU A 194 7.35 24.05 -10.02
N ALA A 195 8.28 23.99 -10.98
CA ALA A 195 9.69 23.77 -10.72
C ALA A 195 10.50 25.06 -10.97
N VAL A 196 11.57 25.25 -10.21
CA VAL A 196 12.57 26.29 -10.51
C VAL A 196 13.49 25.73 -11.58
N LEU A 197 13.45 26.33 -12.77
CA LEU A 197 14.16 25.82 -13.95
C LEU A 197 15.34 26.74 -14.30
N PRO A 198 16.47 26.19 -14.77
CA PRO A 198 17.66 26.98 -15.12
C PRO A 198 17.39 28.05 -16.19
N VAL A 199 16.50 27.73 -17.13
CA VAL A 199 16.09 28.59 -18.26
C VAL A 199 14.58 28.48 -18.45
N GLU A 200 13.94 29.57 -18.87
CA GLU A 200 12.50 29.57 -19.16
C GLU A 200 12.14 28.48 -20.19
N PRO A 201 11.05 27.71 -19.97
CA PRO A 201 10.72 26.54 -20.78
C PRO A 201 10.61 26.79 -22.29
N TYR A 202 9.96 27.87 -22.73
CA TYR A 202 9.85 28.17 -24.17
C TYR A 202 11.22 28.41 -24.80
N LEU A 203 12.09 29.19 -24.15
CA LEU A 203 13.46 29.38 -24.61
C LEU A 203 14.26 28.07 -24.63
N MET A 204 14.17 27.25 -23.59
CA MET A 204 14.80 25.93 -23.53
C MET A 204 14.36 25.05 -24.70
N GLY A 205 13.06 24.98 -24.96
CA GLY A 205 12.52 24.16 -26.05
C GLY A 205 12.98 24.63 -27.42
N TYR A 206 13.02 25.94 -27.62
CA TYR A 206 13.51 26.52 -28.87
C TYR A 206 15.02 26.27 -29.06
N TRP A 207 15.81 26.33 -27.99
CA TRP A 207 17.24 26.03 -28.04
C TRP A 207 17.53 24.54 -28.28
N LEU A 208 16.77 23.64 -27.65
CA LEU A 208 16.89 22.20 -27.89
C LEU A 208 16.70 21.87 -29.36
N GLY A 209 15.72 22.49 -30.02
CA GLY A 209 15.55 22.35 -31.45
C GLY A 209 16.61 23.07 -32.29
N ASN A 210 16.61 24.40 -32.30
CA ASN A 210 17.37 25.22 -33.26
C ASN A 210 18.48 26.08 -32.61
N GLY A 211 18.95 25.66 -31.45
CA GLY A 211 20.07 26.26 -30.70
C GLY A 211 21.44 25.63 -30.99
N CYS A 212 22.50 26.35 -30.66
CA CYS A 212 23.86 25.82 -30.67
C CYS A 212 24.15 25.12 -29.34
N ALA A 213 24.58 23.86 -29.37
CA ALA A 213 24.82 23.09 -28.15
C ALA A 213 25.95 23.68 -27.28
N THR A 214 26.98 24.26 -27.92
CA THR A 214 28.20 24.75 -27.26
C THR A 214 28.29 26.28 -27.16
N LYS A 215 27.26 27.01 -27.60
CA LYS A 215 27.23 28.48 -27.56
C LYS A 215 25.86 28.95 -27.12
N CYS A 216 25.82 30.00 -26.30
CA CYS A 216 24.59 30.61 -25.77
C CYS A 216 23.82 31.35 -26.88
N ARG A 217 23.28 30.61 -27.87
CA ARG A 217 22.74 31.14 -29.13
C ARG A 217 21.65 30.26 -29.73
N ILE A 218 20.63 30.90 -30.28
CA ILE A 218 19.57 30.27 -31.10
C ILE A 218 19.55 30.81 -32.54
N THR A 219 19.05 30.00 -33.47
CA THR A 219 18.82 30.39 -34.87
C THR A 219 17.33 30.54 -35.10
N ILE A 220 16.89 31.67 -35.63
CA ILE A 220 15.47 31.97 -35.86
C ILE A 220 15.28 32.33 -37.33
N ARG A 221 14.23 31.80 -37.96
CA ARG A 221 13.86 32.18 -39.32
C ARG A 221 13.34 33.62 -39.34
N THR A 222 13.69 34.43 -40.34
CA THR A 222 13.37 35.86 -40.38
C THR A 222 11.88 36.16 -40.13
N GLU A 223 10.98 35.35 -40.70
CA GLU A 223 9.52 35.50 -40.55
C GLU A 223 9.01 35.24 -39.12
N ASP A 224 9.77 34.52 -38.28
CA ASP A 224 9.38 34.14 -36.91
C ASP A 224 9.97 35.04 -35.84
N VAL A 225 10.94 35.89 -36.18
CA VAL A 225 11.73 36.71 -35.24
C VAL A 225 10.84 37.49 -34.28
N ALA A 226 9.87 38.26 -34.80
CA ALA A 226 8.98 39.06 -33.97
C ALA A 226 8.11 38.21 -33.02
N GLY A 227 7.71 37.01 -33.45
CA GLY A 227 6.89 36.10 -32.66
C GLY A 227 7.68 35.40 -31.56
N VAL A 228 8.92 35.03 -31.83
CA VAL A 228 9.84 34.38 -30.89
C VAL A 228 10.37 35.39 -29.87
N LEU A 229 10.81 36.58 -30.31
CA LEU A 229 11.32 37.63 -29.41
C LEU A 229 10.27 38.13 -28.41
N ARG A 230 9.00 38.23 -28.81
CA ARG A 230 7.89 38.62 -27.91
C ARG A 230 7.78 37.71 -26.68
N ARG A 231 8.26 36.46 -26.77
CA ARG A 231 8.19 35.46 -25.69
C ARG A 231 9.45 35.38 -24.87
N ILE A 232 10.60 35.61 -25.51
CA ILE A 232 11.92 35.54 -24.85
C ILE A 232 12.24 36.84 -24.11
N GLN A 233 12.03 38.01 -24.74
CA GLN A 233 12.44 39.31 -24.18
C GLN A 233 11.79 39.71 -22.84
N PRO A 234 10.57 39.27 -22.49
CA PRO A 234 10.02 39.53 -21.15
C PRO A 234 10.80 38.85 -20.03
N CYS A 235 11.52 37.77 -20.32
CA CYS A 235 12.20 36.94 -19.32
C CYS A 235 13.72 36.96 -19.46
N HIS A 236 14.26 37.35 -20.63
CA HIS A 236 15.68 37.23 -20.96
C HIS A 236 16.20 38.42 -21.75
N ASN A 237 17.44 38.80 -21.46
CA ASN A 237 18.14 39.83 -22.23
C ASN A 237 18.73 39.25 -23.53
N VAL A 238 18.54 39.95 -24.64
CA VAL A 238 19.17 39.60 -25.92
C VAL A 238 20.48 40.37 -26.04
N ASP A 239 21.60 39.66 -25.97
CA ASP A 239 22.93 40.29 -25.96
C ASP A 239 23.34 40.81 -27.35
N ARG A 240 23.06 40.01 -28.39
CA ARG A 240 23.48 40.31 -29.76
C ARG A 240 22.63 39.59 -30.79
N ILE A 241 22.34 40.29 -31.89
CA ILE A 241 21.71 39.72 -33.09
C ILE A 241 22.70 39.77 -34.25
N TRP A 242 22.82 38.67 -34.98
CA TRP A 242 23.68 38.57 -36.16
C TRP A 242 22.91 37.99 -37.35
N ASN A 243 22.95 38.67 -38.48
CA ASN A 243 22.28 38.22 -39.71
C ASN A 243 23.10 37.11 -40.37
N ASN A 244 22.51 35.93 -40.51
CA ASN A 244 23.16 34.79 -41.15
C ASN A 244 22.95 34.82 -42.68
N VAL A 245 23.74 34.06 -43.43
CA VAL A 245 23.56 33.91 -44.87
C VAL A 245 22.26 33.12 -45.12
N GLY A 246 21.27 33.74 -45.76
CA GLY A 246 19.96 33.14 -46.06
C GLY A 246 18.80 33.76 -45.27
N ASP A 247 17.71 33.02 -45.08
CA ASP A 247 16.47 33.47 -44.42
C ASP A 247 16.47 33.21 -42.90
N SER A 248 17.54 33.57 -42.20
CA SER A 248 17.63 33.37 -40.74
C SER A 248 18.56 34.36 -40.04
N ILE A 249 18.34 34.55 -38.74
CA ILE A 249 19.19 35.32 -37.84
C ILE A 249 19.68 34.45 -36.69
N HIS A 250 20.84 34.80 -36.15
CA HIS A 250 21.35 34.26 -34.90
C HIS A 250 21.13 35.25 -33.76
N ILE A 251 20.62 34.77 -32.63
CA ILE A 251 20.43 35.56 -31.41
C ILE A 251 21.24 34.93 -30.29
N TYR A 252 22.08 35.74 -29.63
CA TYR A 252 22.87 35.34 -28.47
C TYR A 252 22.13 35.75 -27.19
N ILE A 253 22.03 34.80 -26.25
CA ILE A 253 21.32 34.92 -24.98
C ILE A 253 22.18 34.24 -23.92
N SER A 254 22.84 35.04 -23.07
CA SER A 254 23.77 34.61 -22.02
C SER A 254 23.12 33.71 -20.97
N ASP A 255 21.82 33.84 -20.75
CA ASP A 255 21.06 32.96 -19.85
C ASP A 255 21.02 31.49 -20.31
N LEU A 256 21.42 31.17 -21.56
CA LEU A 256 21.58 29.79 -22.03
C LEU A 256 22.89 29.14 -21.59
N CYS A 257 23.85 29.91 -21.08
CA CYS A 257 25.17 29.38 -20.73
C CYS A 257 25.13 28.25 -19.67
N PRO A 258 24.22 28.24 -18.67
CA PRO A 258 24.11 27.13 -17.71
C PRO A 258 23.62 25.80 -18.29
N VAL A 259 23.01 25.79 -19.49
CA VAL A 259 22.40 24.59 -20.09
C VAL A 259 23.12 24.10 -21.35
N LEU A 260 24.30 24.65 -21.63
CA LEU A 260 25.11 24.20 -22.77
C LEU A 260 25.60 22.76 -22.58
N CYS A 261 25.70 22.04 -23.70
CA CYS A 261 26.22 20.69 -23.74
C CYS A 261 27.65 20.66 -24.32
N GLU A 262 28.35 19.56 -24.12
CA GLU A 262 29.67 19.32 -24.73
C GLU A 262 29.56 19.14 -26.25
N SER A 263 28.51 18.43 -26.70
CA SER A 263 28.23 18.18 -28.10
C SER A 263 26.74 18.38 -28.44
N TYR A 264 26.44 18.51 -29.74
CA TYR A 264 25.06 18.59 -30.23
C TYR A 264 24.28 17.28 -30.03
N HIS A 265 24.96 16.13 -29.97
CA HIS A 265 24.35 14.83 -29.74
C HIS A 265 23.84 14.63 -28.29
N ASP A 266 24.28 15.48 -27.36
CA ASP A 266 23.89 15.40 -25.95
C ASP A 266 22.57 16.14 -25.66
N LYS A 267 21.98 16.76 -26.68
CA LYS A 267 20.70 17.46 -26.54
C LYS A 267 19.59 16.49 -26.16
N VAL A 268 19.09 16.63 -24.95
CA VAL A 268 17.96 15.89 -24.40
C VAL A 268 17.17 16.83 -23.49
N ILE A 269 15.85 16.62 -23.36
CA ILE A 269 15.07 17.39 -22.39
C ILE A 269 15.48 16.93 -20.97
N PRO A 270 15.94 17.83 -20.08
CA PRO A 270 16.30 17.45 -18.72
C PRO A 270 15.10 17.01 -17.89
N GLN A 271 15.36 16.18 -16.87
CA GLN A 271 14.31 15.56 -16.06
C GLN A 271 13.47 16.61 -15.31
N GLU A 272 14.08 17.70 -14.82
CA GLU A 272 13.34 18.77 -14.13
C GLU A 272 12.30 19.43 -15.03
N TYR A 273 12.53 19.50 -16.34
CA TYR A 273 11.55 20.00 -17.30
C TYR A 273 10.46 18.97 -17.61
N LEU A 274 10.80 17.68 -17.66
CA LEU A 274 9.84 16.58 -17.87
C LEU A 274 8.89 16.36 -16.68
N ARG A 275 9.20 16.95 -15.52
CA ARG A 275 8.38 16.89 -14.30
C ARG A 275 7.91 18.27 -13.80
N ALA A 276 8.30 19.35 -14.46
CA ALA A 276 7.78 20.70 -14.23
C ALA A 276 6.25 20.78 -14.36
N SER A 277 5.65 21.90 -13.95
CA SER A 277 4.20 22.06 -14.01
C SER A 277 3.66 21.87 -15.43
N ARG A 278 2.36 21.59 -15.54
CA ARG A 278 1.68 21.43 -16.83
C ARG A 278 1.96 22.60 -17.78
N ASP A 279 1.93 23.83 -17.27
CA ASP A 279 2.12 25.02 -18.09
C ASP A 279 3.58 25.19 -18.53
N GLN A 280 4.54 24.91 -17.63
CA GLN A 280 5.97 24.90 -17.96
C GLN A 280 6.28 23.85 -19.05
N ARG A 281 5.74 22.64 -18.92
CA ARG A 281 5.87 21.58 -19.95
C ARG A 281 5.23 21.96 -21.27
N LEU A 282 4.09 22.65 -21.25
CA LEU A 282 3.43 23.13 -22.46
C LEU A 282 4.25 24.23 -23.16
N HIS A 283 4.82 25.17 -22.40
CA HIS A 283 5.72 26.20 -22.95
C HIS A 283 6.98 25.59 -23.57
N LEU A 284 7.56 24.57 -22.91
CA LEU A 284 8.66 23.80 -23.49
C LEU A 284 8.28 23.16 -24.83
N LEU A 285 7.14 22.48 -24.89
CA LEU A 285 6.64 21.88 -26.13
C LEU A 285 6.43 22.94 -27.21
N GLN A 286 5.90 24.11 -26.85
CA GLN A 286 5.71 25.21 -27.79
C GLN A 286 7.02 25.71 -28.38
N GLY A 287 8.08 25.83 -27.58
CA GLY A 287 9.42 26.19 -28.05
C GLY A 287 9.96 25.17 -29.07
N LEU A 288 9.89 23.88 -28.72
CA LEU A 288 10.29 22.77 -29.61
C LEU A 288 9.51 22.75 -30.93
N MET A 289 8.19 22.97 -30.85
CA MET A 289 7.33 22.98 -32.02
C MET A 289 7.52 24.24 -32.88
N ASP A 290 7.82 25.38 -32.25
CA ASP A 290 8.08 26.63 -32.96
C ASP A 290 9.46 26.65 -33.63
N SER A 291 10.43 25.87 -33.16
CA SER A 291 11.70 25.66 -33.85
C SER A 291 11.55 24.63 -34.99
N ASP A 292 11.36 23.35 -34.66
CA ASP A 292 11.52 22.20 -35.58
C ASP A 292 10.23 21.39 -35.77
N GLY A 293 9.12 21.90 -35.24
CA GLY A 293 7.79 21.35 -35.43
C GLY A 293 6.95 22.05 -36.49
N CYS A 294 5.91 21.36 -36.95
CA CYS A 294 4.85 21.92 -37.78
C CYS A 294 3.50 21.26 -37.49
N VAL A 295 2.41 21.96 -37.82
CA VAL A 295 1.05 21.41 -37.83
C VAL A 295 0.55 21.43 -39.27
N SER A 296 0.38 20.25 -39.86
CA SER A 296 -0.13 20.10 -41.22
C SER A 296 -1.62 20.44 -41.30
N GLY A 297 -2.07 20.94 -42.45
CA GLY A 297 -3.49 21.16 -42.74
C GLY A 297 -4.32 19.87 -42.82
N VAL A 298 -3.67 18.70 -42.83
CA VAL A 298 -4.32 17.40 -42.94
C VAL A 298 -4.60 16.86 -41.55
N LYS A 299 -5.86 16.90 -41.12
CA LYS A 299 -6.34 16.36 -39.83
C LYS A 299 -5.61 16.94 -38.59
N GLY A 300 -5.00 18.12 -38.72
CA GLY A 300 -4.24 18.77 -37.63
C GLY A 300 -3.08 17.92 -37.12
N GLN A 301 -2.46 17.10 -37.98
CA GLN A 301 -1.32 16.30 -37.59
C GLN A 301 -0.12 17.20 -37.33
N ALA A 302 0.35 17.18 -36.09
CA ALA A 302 1.59 17.81 -35.65
C ALA A 302 2.76 16.85 -35.79
N ILE A 303 3.90 17.38 -36.23
CA ILE A 303 5.13 16.63 -36.43
C ILE A 303 6.26 17.46 -35.85
N TYR A 304 6.99 16.91 -34.88
CA TYR A 304 8.31 17.39 -34.48
C TYR A 304 9.36 16.54 -35.18
N THR A 305 10.41 17.17 -35.71
CA THR A 305 11.48 16.50 -36.46
C THR A 305 12.82 16.73 -35.77
N SER A 306 13.61 15.67 -35.61
CA SER A 306 14.99 15.79 -35.15
C SER A 306 15.87 14.71 -35.79
N ALA A 307 17.16 14.98 -35.95
CA ALA A 307 18.16 13.97 -36.28
C ALA A 307 18.66 13.21 -35.03
N GLU A 308 18.42 13.77 -33.84
CA GLU A 308 18.85 13.20 -32.57
C GLU A 308 17.79 12.28 -31.98
N LYS A 309 18.18 11.02 -31.76
CA LYS A 309 17.29 9.98 -31.22
C LYS A 309 16.88 10.30 -29.79
N ALA A 310 17.84 10.63 -28.92
CA ALA A 310 17.60 10.92 -27.50
C ALA A 310 16.66 12.12 -27.31
N LEU A 311 16.85 13.18 -28.10
CA LEU A 311 15.93 14.32 -28.11
C LEU A 311 14.52 13.90 -28.53
N SER A 312 14.39 13.09 -29.58
CA SER A 312 13.07 12.62 -30.05
C SER A 312 12.34 11.75 -29.03
N GLU A 313 13.07 10.90 -28.31
CA GLU A 313 12.53 10.05 -27.23
C GLU A 313 12.08 10.89 -26.02
N SER A 314 12.87 11.88 -25.61
CA SER A 314 12.48 12.79 -24.52
C SER A 314 11.30 13.70 -24.90
N VAL A 315 11.20 14.14 -26.16
CA VAL A 315 10.00 14.85 -26.67
C VAL A 315 8.76 13.95 -26.64
N SER A 316 8.90 12.67 -26.94
CA SER A 316 7.80 11.70 -26.81
C SER A 316 7.35 11.55 -25.37
N GLU A 317 8.27 11.51 -24.41
CA GLU A 317 7.94 11.49 -22.98
C GLU A 317 7.22 12.77 -22.55
N LEU A 318 7.72 13.95 -22.96
CA LEU A 318 7.07 15.23 -22.70
C LEU A 318 5.61 15.20 -23.15
N LEU A 319 5.35 14.72 -24.37
CA LEU A 319 4.00 14.57 -24.92
C LEU A 319 3.13 13.62 -24.08
N TRP A 320 3.65 12.44 -23.68
CA TRP A 320 2.87 11.53 -22.83
C TRP A 320 2.57 12.11 -21.46
N SER A 321 3.53 12.80 -20.85
CA SER A 321 3.34 13.48 -19.55
C SER A 321 2.23 14.54 -19.63
N LEU A 322 2.02 15.15 -20.80
CA LEU A 322 0.96 16.12 -21.11
C LEU A 322 -0.39 15.47 -21.48
N GLY A 323 -0.49 14.14 -21.41
CA GLY A 323 -1.68 13.38 -21.84
C GLY A 323 -1.86 13.34 -23.37
N ILE A 324 -0.80 13.58 -24.14
CA ILE A 324 -0.80 13.58 -25.61
C ILE A 324 -0.24 12.25 -26.13
N LYS A 325 -1.09 11.48 -26.80
CA LYS A 325 -0.64 10.31 -27.56
C LYS A 325 0.18 10.74 -28.77
N ASN A 326 1.37 10.17 -28.89
CA ASN A 326 2.28 10.37 -30.02
C ASN A 326 2.85 9.04 -30.52
N ALA A 327 3.56 9.08 -31.66
CA ALA A 327 4.33 7.96 -32.18
C ALA A 327 5.58 8.46 -32.92
N ILE A 328 6.69 7.73 -32.79
CA ILE A 328 7.95 8.02 -33.48
C ILE A 328 8.02 7.19 -34.78
N THR A 329 8.42 7.82 -35.88
CA THR A 329 8.73 7.15 -37.15
C THR A 329 10.05 7.65 -37.70
N THR A 330 10.78 6.83 -38.44
CA THR A 330 12.09 7.21 -38.99
C THR A 330 12.04 7.38 -40.51
N ALA A 331 12.95 8.18 -41.06
CA ALA A 331 13.25 8.23 -42.49
C ALA A 331 14.73 8.58 -42.71
N PRO A 332 15.34 8.21 -43.84
CA PRO A 332 16.68 8.68 -44.14
C PRO A 332 16.68 10.20 -44.34
N SER A 333 17.66 10.87 -43.73
CA SER A 333 17.91 12.29 -43.95
C SER A 333 18.38 12.51 -45.39
N THR A 334 17.86 13.57 -46.00
CA THR A 334 18.12 13.88 -47.41
C THR A 334 18.39 15.37 -47.62
N GLN A 335 19.38 15.67 -48.45
CA GLN A 335 19.71 17.03 -48.87
C GLN A 335 19.20 17.27 -50.29
N ARG A 336 18.76 18.51 -50.57
CA ARG A 336 18.37 18.92 -51.92
C ARG A 336 19.61 19.00 -52.81
N LEU A 337 19.50 18.47 -54.03
CA LEU A 337 20.55 18.60 -55.05
C LEU A 337 20.51 19.97 -55.73
N ASP A 338 19.31 20.52 -55.95
CA ASP A 338 19.13 21.80 -56.64
C ASP A 338 18.19 22.73 -55.85
N TRP A 339 18.77 23.73 -55.18
CA TRP A 339 18.02 24.70 -54.36
C TRP A 339 17.18 25.68 -55.18
N ALA A 340 17.42 25.81 -56.50
CA ALA A 340 16.64 26.68 -57.37
C ALA A 340 15.28 26.06 -57.76
N LYS A 341 15.11 24.75 -57.58
CA LYS A 341 13.88 24.02 -57.91
C LYS A 341 12.97 23.83 -56.68
N LYS A 342 11.66 23.75 -56.92
CA LYS A 342 10.68 23.39 -55.89
C LYS A 342 11.05 22.05 -55.25
N SER A 343 10.80 21.91 -53.95
CA SER A 343 11.18 20.72 -53.14
C SER A 343 10.79 19.37 -53.78
N ALA A 344 9.63 19.30 -54.43
CA ALA A 344 9.16 18.08 -55.11
C ALA A 344 9.94 17.70 -56.38
N LYS A 345 10.75 18.60 -56.93
CA LYS A 345 11.47 18.45 -58.22
C LYS A 345 12.98 18.73 -58.11
N CYS A 346 13.49 18.98 -56.91
CA CYS A 346 14.88 19.40 -56.69
C CYS A 346 15.92 18.26 -56.74
N GLY A 347 15.48 17.00 -56.81
CA GLY A 347 16.34 15.84 -56.59
C GLY A 347 16.86 15.79 -55.14
N ARG A 348 17.13 14.60 -54.62
CA ARG A 348 17.58 14.42 -53.23
C ARG A 348 18.70 13.39 -53.14
N ILE A 349 19.69 13.68 -52.31
CA ILE A 349 20.77 12.75 -51.95
C ILE A 349 20.67 12.41 -50.47
N HIS A 350 20.97 11.17 -50.10
CA HIS A 350 21.01 10.73 -48.70
C HIS A 350 22.20 11.36 -48.00
N THR A 351 22.00 11.92 -46.80
CA THR A 351 23.11 12.48 -46.00
C THR A 351 23.81 11.41 -45.14
N GLY A 352 23.25 10.20 -45.08
CA GLY A 352 23.72 9.11 -44.21
C GLY A 352 23.08 9.11 -42.81
N GLU A 353 22.41 10.19 -42.43
CA GLU A 353 21.75 10.32 -41.12
C GLU A 353 20.30 9.81 -41.14
N THR A 354 19.75 9.56 -39.96
CA THR A 354 18.34 9.18 -39.78
C THR A 354 17.57 10.33 -39.15
N LEU A 355 16.43 10.70 -39.74
CA LEU A 355 15.47 11.62 -39.16
C LEU A 355 14.42 10.85 -38.36
N TYR A 356 14.10 11.38 -37.19
CA TYR A 356 13.05 10.92 -36.29
C TYR A 356 11.89 11.92 -36.31
N TYR A 357 10.71 11.44 -36.62
CA TYR A 357 9.46 12.22 -36.63
C TYR A 357 8.58 11.80 -35.47
N VAL A 358 8.38 12.70 -34.50
CA VAL A 358 7.40 12.54 -33.43
C VAL A 358 6.06 13.09 -33.90
N LYS A 359 5.09 12.21 -34.14
CA LYS A 359 3.80 12.54 -34.76
C LYS A 359 2.68 12.47 -33.73
N PHE A 360 1.86 13.52 -33.65
CA PHE A 360 0.70 13.59 -32.76
C PHE A 360 -0.42 14.45 -33.36
N THR A 361 -1.55 14.58 -32.68
CA THR A 361 -2.68 15.42 -33.13
C THR A 361 -2.70 16.73 -32.34
N ALA A 362 -2.70 17.87 -33.04
CA ALA A 362 -2.84 19.18 -32.42
C ALA A 362 -4.32 19.58 -32.30
N PHE A 363 -4.81 19.61 -31.07
CA PHE A 363 -6.20 19.97 -30.76
C PHE A 363 -6.35 21.46 -30.46
N LYS A 364 -7.55 22.02 -30.71
CA LYS A 364 -7.84 23.44 -30.44
C LYS A 364 -7.75 23.83 -28.96
N ASP A 365 -8.03 22.89 -28.06
CA ASP A 365 -8.00 23.08 -26.61
C ASP A 365 -6.61 22.94 -25.99
N MET A 366 -5.60 22.60 -26.79
CA MET A 366 -4.22 22.50 -26.36
C MET A 366 -3.29 23.14 -27.38
N GLN A 367 -2.78 24.32 -27.04
CA GLN A 367 -1.94 25.09 -27.94
C GLN A 367 -0.49 24.57 -27.91
N VAL A 368 -0.16 23.70 -28.86
CA VAL A 368 1.13 23.01 -28.95
C VAL A 368 2.22 23.79 -29.71
N CYS A 369 1.88 24.86 -30.41
CA CYS A 369 2.82 25.85 -30.96
C CYS A 369 2.50 27.20 -30.32
N ALA A 370 3.42 28.16 -30.25
CA ALA A 370 3.08 29.50 -29.81
C ALA A 370 2.93 30.47 -30.99
N LEU A 371 3.68 30.26 -32.06
CA LEU A 371 3.58 31.07 -33.28
C LEU A 371 2.21 30.93 -33.96
N HIS A 372 1.58 32.07 -34.26
CA HIS A 372 0.23 32.10 -34.83
C HIS A 372 0.15 31.31 -36.15
N ARG A 373 1.12 31.47 -37.05
CA ARG A 373 1.14 30.76 -38.36
C ARG A 373 1.16 29.24 -38.22
N LYS A 374 1.91 28.70 -37.25
CA LYS A 374 2.03 27.24 -37.02
C LYS A 374 0.79 26.65 -36.37
N ASN A 375 -0.06 27.50 -35.82
CA ASN A 375 -1.23 27.18 -35.05
C ASN A 375 -2.55 27.16 -35.84
N GLN A 376 -2.55 27.64 -37.07
CA GLN A 376 -3.76 27.83 -37.88
C GLN A 376 -4.46 26.50 -38.25
N ASN A 377 -3.71 25.39 -38.28
CA ASN A 377 -4.19 24.10 -38.77
C ASN A 377 -4.70 23.14 -37.67
N ARG A 378 -4.91 23.62 -36.43
CA ARG A 378 -5.41 22.78 -35.32
C ARG A 378 -6.85 22.35 -35.53
N VAL A 379 -7.18 21.15 -35.06
CA VAL A 379 -8.52 20.56 -35.21
C VAL A 379 -9.28 20.53 -33.88
N PRO A 380 -10.63 20.62 -33.88
CA PRO A 380 -11.41 20.43 -32.66
C PRO A 380 -11.19 19.01 -32.10
N ARG A 381 -11.14 18.89 -30.77
CA ARG A 381 -10.99 17.60 -30.10
C ARG A 381 -12.26 16.76 -30.32
N ASN A 382 -12.08 15.52 -30.78
CA ASN A 382 -13.16 14.57 -30.93
C ASN A 382 -12.84 13.30 -30.13
N PRO A 383 -13.56 13.04 -29.03
CA PRO A 383 -13.27 11.93 -28.10
C PRO A 383 -13.41 10.55 -28.74
N ASN A 384 -14.04 10.43 -29.91
CA ASN A 384 -14.21 9.18 -30.64
C ASN A 384 -13.02 8.82 -31.54
N THR A 385 -11.99 9.67 -31.62
CA THR A 385 -10.84 9.51 -32.52
C THR A 385 -9.75 8.61 -31.94
N ARG A 386 -8.86 8.12 -32.82
CA ARG A 386 -7.76 7.20 -32.44
C ARG A 386 -6.70 7.82 -31.52
N SER A 387 -6.73 9.14 -31.33
CA SER A 387 -5.77 9.88 -30.52
C SER A 387 -6.06 9.75 -29.01
N HIS A 388 -7.26 9.29 -28.63
CA HIS A 388 -7.67 9.06 -27.24
C HIS A 388 -7.43 7.64 -26.73
N TYR A 389 -6.97 6.73 -27.60
CA TYR A 389 -6.81 5.32 -27.27
C TYR A 389 -5.49 4.75 -27.79
N ARG A 390 -4.81 3.94 -26.99
CA ARG A 390 -3.71 3.07 -27.37
C ARG A 390 -4.26 1.78 -27.97
N TYR A 391 -3.56 1.29 -28.99
CA TYR A 391 -3.93 0.07 -29.70
C TYR A 391 -2.80 -0.93 -29.55
N ILE A 392 -3.16 -2.18 -29.33
CA ILE A 392 -2.21 -3.27 -29.21
C ILE A 392 -1.78 -3.69 -30.62
N ASP A 393 -0.47 -3.87 -30.79
CA ASP A 393 0.14 -4.34 -32.03
C ASP A 393 0.36 -5.84 -32.01
N LYS A 394 0.99 -6.35 -30.94
CA LYS A 394 1.24 -7.78 -30.73
C LYS A 394 1.27 -8.13 -29.24
N ILE A 395 0.90 -9.37 -28.92
CA ILE A 395 1.04 -9.97 -27.59
C ILE A 395 1.71 -11.32 -27.78
N GLU A 396 2.81 -11.54 -27.06
CA GLU A 396 3.67 -12.72 -27.19
C GLU A 396 3.88 -13.35 -25.81
N PRO A 397 3.67 -14.66 -25.62
CA PRO A 397 4.02 -15.32 -24.37
C PRO A 397 5.55 -15.28 -24.17
N ILE A 398 5.99 -15.03 -22.94
CA ILE A 398 7.40 -14.98 -22.56
C ILE A 398 7.63 -15.81 -21.29
N LYS A 399 8.88 -16.15 -21.01
CA LYS A 399 9.26 -16.67 -19.69
C LYS A 399 9.11 -15.57 -18.66
N ASN A 400 8.54 -15.88 -17.49
CA ASN A 400 8.34 -14.92 -16.42
C ASN A 400 9.71 -14.38 -15.91
N PRO A 401 9.97 -13.05 -16.03
CA PRO A 401 11.21 -12.41 -15.57
C PRO A 401 11.22 -12.07 -14.07
N GLY A 402 10.20 -12.49 -13.32
CA GLY A 402 9.86 -11.96 -12.00
C GLY A 402 8.81 -10.87 -12.14
N MET A 403 7.70 -11.01 -11.45
CA MET A 403 6.52 -10.17 -11.56
C MET A 403 6.03 -9.75 -10.18
N GLN A 404 5.54 -8.52 -10.03
CA GLN A 404 5.02 -7.97 -8.77
C GLN A 404 3.80 -7.10 -9.02
N CYS A 405 3.01 -6.90 -7.96
CA CYS A 405 1.88 -6.00 -7.92
C CYS A 405 2.06 -4.99 -6.80
N ILE A 406 1.59 -3.76 -7.04
CA ILE A 406 1.45 -2.72 -6.01
C ILE A 406 -0.01 -2.33 -5.85
N GLN A 407 -0.36 -1.84 -4.66
CA GLN A 407 -1.64 -1.24 -4.35
C GLN A 407 -1.42 0.25 -4.06
N VAL A 408 -2.28 1.11 -4.59
CA VAL A 408 -2.23 2.57 -4.39
C VAL A 408 -3.49 3.08 -3.69
N ASP A 409 -3.40 4.25 -3.08
CA ASP A 409 -4.49 4.94 -2.37
C ASP A 409 -5.40 5.80 -3.27
N SER A 410 -5.17 5.81 -4.59
CA SER A 410 -6.04 6.52 -5.55
C SER A 410 -7.49 6.02 -5.50
N PRO A 411 -8.52 6.89 -5.59
CA PRO A 411 -9.94 6.51 -5.56
C PRO A 411 -10.38 5.48 -6.61
N SER A 412 -9.60 5.32 -7.67
CA SER A 412 -9.85 4.36 -8.75
C SER A 412 -9.06 3.05 -8.59
N HIS A 413 -8.08 3.04 -7.67
CA HIS A 413 -7.02 2.03 -7.50
C HIS A 413 -6.31 1.69 -8.80
N GLN A 414 -6.29 2.65 -9.72
CA GLN A 414 -5.46 2.61 -10.91
C GLN A 414 -4.19 3.40 -10.66
N TYR A 415 -3.12 2.94 -11.26
CA TYR A 415 -1.87 3.68 -11.35
C TYR A 415 -1.32 3.55 -12.76
N LEU A 416 -0.50 4.53 -13.14
CA LEU A 416 0.11 4.60 -14.45
C LEU A 416 1.38 3.75 -14.48
N VAL A 417 1.61 3.08 -15.62
CA VAL A 417 2.79 2.24 -15.85
C VAL A 417 3.40 2.46 -17.22
N GLY A 418 4.68 2.14 -17.35
CA GLY A 418 5.48 2.33 -18.56
C GLY A 418 5.81 3.80 -18.85
N ARG A 419 6.68 3.99 -19.86
CA ARG A 419 7.07 5.33 -20.33
C ARG A 419 5.88 6.13 -20.86
N SER A 420 4.85 5.42 -21.30
CA SER A 420 3.66 5.98 -21.88
C SER A 420 2.49 6.17 -20.92
N PHE A 421 2.67 6.05 -19.59
CA PHE A 421 1.65 6.41 -18.60
C PHE A 421 0.31 5.65 -18.81
N LEU A 422 0.31 4.33 -18.62
CA LEU A 422 -0.81 3.44 -18.94
C LEU A 422 -1.58 2.95 -17.68
N PRO A 423 -2.92 3.05 -17.58
CA PRO A 423 -3.71 2.68 -16.37
C PRO A 423 -4.07 1.18 -16.16
N THR A 424 -4.28 0.72 -14.90
CA THR A 424 -4.58 -0.71 -14.45
C THR A 424 -5.59 -0.80 -13.25
N HIS A 425 -6.11 -1.94 -12.70
CA HIS A 425 -7.38 -1.96 -11.84
C HIS A 425 -7.59 -3.05 -10.68
N ASN A 426 -8.50 -2.90 -9.64
CA ASN A 426 -9.06 -3.94 -8.65
C ASN A 426 -10.56 -3.87 -8.04
N SER A 427 -11.24 -5.04 -7.78
CA SER A 427 -12.54 -5.42 -7.06
C SER A 427 -14.00 -5.26 -7.64
N GLU A 428 -14.92 -6.27 -7.44
CA GLU A 428 -16.31 -6.32 -8.03
C GLU A 428 -17.52 -6.90 -7.21
N LEU A 429 -17.39 -7.86 -6.27
CA LEU A 429 -18.56 -8.60 -5.67
C LEU A 429 -19.39 -7.77 -4.68
N ALA A 430 -18.74 -6.99 -3.81
CA ALA A 430 -19.39 -6.16 -2.80
C ALA A 430 -20.40 -5.15 -3.41
N ALA A 431 -20.11 -4.70 -4.63
CA ALA A 431 -20.96 -3.78 -5.37
C ALA A 431 -22.28 -4.41 -5.84
N ALA A 432 -22.26 -5.69 -6.20
CA ALA A 432 -23.45 -6.42 -6.62
C ALA A 432 -24.46 -6.57 -5.47
N ILE A 433 -23.96 -6.85 -4.25
CA ILE A 433 -24.78 -6.97 -3.05
C ILE A 433 -25.37 -5.61 -2.64
N ALA A 434 -24.58 -4.54 -2.68
CA ALA A 434 -25.07 -3.19 -2.42
C ALA A 434 -26.22 -2.80 -3.37
N LEU A 435 -26.12 -3.14 -4.65
CA LEU A 435 -27.18 -2.90 -5.63
C LEU A 435 -28.43 -3.76 -5.39
N LEU A 436 -28.26 -5.02 -4.99
CA LEU A 436 -29.38 -5.89 -4.63
C LEU A 436 -30.17 -5.30 -3.46
N LEU A 437 -29.50 -4.88 -2.39
CA LEU A 437 -30.14 -4.22 -1.24
C LEU A 437 -30.84 -2.91 -1.62
N THR A 438 -30.29 -2.18 -2.58
CA THR A 438 -30.83 -0.88 -3.01
C THR A 438 -32.02 -0.99 -3.97
N CYS A 439 -31.99 -2.00 -4.87
CA CYS A 439 -32.91 -2.05 -6.01
C CYS A 439 -33.78 -3.31 -6.07
N GLY A 440 -33.35 -4.41 -5.47
CA GLY A 440 -33.98 -5.73 -5.61
C GLY A 440 -34.61 -6.26 -4.32
N ASP A 441 -34.29 -5.70 -3.16
CA ASP A 441 -34.73 -6.23 -1.86
C ASP A 441 -36.20 -5.90 -1.50
N GLY A 442 -36.90 -5.15 -2.35
CA GLY A 442 -38.33 -4.86 -2.20
C GLY A 442 -38.68 -3.81 -1.15
N GLU A 443 -37.69 -3.18 -0.52
CA GLU A 443 -37.88 -2.22 0.57
C GLU A 443 -38.09 -0.77 0.09
N GLU A 444 -39.05 -0.10 0.72
CA GLU A 444 -39.33 1.31 0.45
C GLU A 444 -38.33 2.22 1.18
N ARG A 445 -37.74 3.15 0.42
CA ARG A 445 -36.73 4.11 0.89
C ARG A 445 -35.58 3.46 1.66
N ALA A 446 -35.08 2.33 1.19
CA ALA A 446 -33.95 1.64 1.80
C ALA A 446 -32.69 2.52 1.75
N GLU A 447 -32.02 2.69 2.89
CA GLU A 447 -30.72 3.38 2.95
C GLU A 447 -29.59 2.34 3.03
N VAL A 448 -28.78 2.27 1.98
CA VAL A 448 -27.64 1.36 1.86
C VAL A 448 -26.34 2.14 1.90
N TYR A 449 -25.37 1.67 2.69
CA TYR A 449 -24.11 2.36 2.90
C TYR A 449 -22.89 1.49 2.62
N GLY A 450 -21.94 2.02 1.84
CA GLY A 450 -20.61 1.43 1.68
C GLY A 450 -19.66 2.07 2.68
N CYS A 451 -19.04 1.24 3.52
CA CYS A 451 -18.13 1.69 4.58
C CYS A 451 -16.74 1.07 4.39
N ALA A 452 -15.72 1.89 4.58
CA ALA A 452 -14.32 1.48 4.64
C ALA A 452 -13.58 2.44 5.59
N ALA A 453 -12.33 2.11 5.93
CA ALA A 453 -11.53 2.92 6.86
C ALA A 453 -11.30 4.33 6.27
N ASP A 454 -11.06 4.37 4.96
CA ASP A 454 -10.91 5.59 4.17
C ASP A 454 -12.06 5.79 3.17
N ARG A 455 -12.45 7.05 2.94
CA ARG A 455 -13.55 7.40 2.03
C ARG A 455 -13.25 7.00 0.58
N ASN A 456 -11.99 7.02 0.16
CA ASN A 456 -11.60 6.64 -1.19
C ASN A 456 -11.73 5.13 -1.39
N GLN A 457 -11.38 4.33 -0.37
CA GLN A 457 -11.62 2.87 -0.39
C GLN A 457 -13.11 2.52 -0.52
N ALA A 458 -13.99 3.20 0.22
CA ALA A 458 -15.42 2.97 0.08
C ALA A 458 -15.98 3.45 -1.28
N SER A 459 -15.30 4.41 -1.94
CA SER A 459 -15.66 4.89 -3.28
C SER A 459 -15.40 3.85 -4.38
N ILE A 460 -14.57 2.83 -4.14
CA ILE A 460 -14.31 1.73 -5.09
C ILE A 460 -15.58 0.97 -5.38
N VAL A 461 -16.20 0.47 -4.31
CA VAL A 461 -17.41 -0.36 -4.36
C VAL A 461 -18.54 0.46 -5.00
N PHE A 462 -18.59 1.76 -4.69
CA PHE A 462 -19.51 2.68 -5.33
C PHE A 462 -19.31 2.82 -6.84
N ASN A 463 -18.08 3.06 -7.30
CA ASN A 463 -17.82 3.24 -8.72
C ASN A 463 -18.15 1.96 -9.50
N VAL A 464 -17.83 0.78 -8.96
CA VAL A 464 -18.25 -0.52 -9.53
C VAL A 464 -19.77 -0.61 -9.63
N ALA A 465 -20.49 -0.28 -8.56
CA ALA A 465 -21.95 -0.34 -8.54
C ALA A 465 -22.57 0.64 -9.55
N ALA A 466 -22.05 1.86 -9.62
CA ALA A 466 -22.47 2.85 -10.61
C ALA A 466 -22.27 2.34 -12.05
N ASP A 467 -21.15 1.67 -12.32
CA ASP A 467 -20.88 1.08 -13.63
C ASP A 467 -21.80 -0.11 -13.94
N MET A 468 -22.09 -0.97 -12.95
CA MET A 468 -23.05 -2.07 -13.10
C MET A 468 -24.44 -1.54 -13.48
N VAL A 469 -24.85 -0.43 -12.84
CA VAL A 469 -26.10 0.28 -13.16
C VAL A 469 -26.07 0.83 -14.59
N ARG A 470 -25.00 1.51 -14.99
CA ARG A 470 -24.84 2.05 -16.36
C ARG A 470 -24.87 0.94 -17.42
N MET A 471 -24.34 -0.24 -17.11
CA MET A 471 -24.30 -1.40 -18.02
C MET A 471 -25.60 -2.21 -18.05
N CYS A 472 -26.51 -1.99 -17.10
CA CYS A 472 -27.82 -2.62 -17.02
C CYS A 472 -28.93 -1.65 -17.50
N PRO A 473 -29.50 -1.83 -18.71
CA PRO A 473 -30.49 -0.90 -19.26
C PRO A 473 -31.73 -0.72 -18.37
N ALA A 474 -32.10 -1.74 -17.60
CA ALA A 474 -33.23 -1.70 -16.69
C ALA A 474 -32.96 -0.81 -15.46
N LEU A 475 -31.75 -0.89 -14.89
CA LEU A 475 -31.33 -0.08 -13.75
C LEU A 475 -30.96 1.34 -14.18
N SER A 476 -30.25 1.52 -15.30
CA SER A 476 -29.87 2.84 -15.82
C SER A 476 -31.06 3.78 -16.08
N LYS A 477 -32.26 3.26 -16.32
CA LYS A 477 -33.49 4.05 -16.49
C LYS A 477 -34.17 4.43 -15.16
N ARG A 478 -33.84 3.73 -14.08
CA ARG A 478 -34.52 3.81 -12.78
C ARG A 478 -33.63 4.33 -11.66
N VAL A 479 -32.31 4.36 -11.88
CA VAL A 479 -31.31 4.80 -10.91
C VAL A 479 -30.72 6.12 -11.39
N LYS A 480 -30.81 7.15 -10.55
CA LYS A 480 -30.10 8.42 -10.73
C LYS A 480 -28.76 8.34 -10.02
N ILE A 481 -27.68 8.62 -10.74
CA ILE A 481 -26.30 8.61 -10.21
C ILE A 481 -25.87 10.04 -9.92
N LEU A 482 -25.38 10.29 -8.70
CA LEU A 482 -24.78 11.55 -8.25
C LEU A 482 -23.31 11.29 -7.91
N ASP A 483 -22.42 11.42 -8.90
CA ASP A 483 -21.00 11.08 -8.75
C ASP A 483 -20.25 11.99 -7.76
N SER A 484 -20.67 13.27 -7.62
CA SER A 484 -20.01 14.23 -6.72
C SER A 484 -20.18 13.91 -5.23
N THR A 485 -21.35 13.41 -4.86
CA THR A 485 -21.67 13.00 -3.48
C THR A 485 -21.51 11.49 -3.26
N LYS A 486 -21.11 10.75 -4.30
CA LYS A 486 -21.01 9.28 -4.33
C LYS A 486 -22.31 8.65 -3.83
N ARG A 487 -23.42 9.02 -4.48
CA ARG A 487 -24.78 8.57 -4.15
C ARG A 487 -25.53 8.03 -5.37
N LEU A 488 -26.16 6.87 -5.24
CA LEU A 488 -27.17 6.35 -6.17
C LEU A 488 -28.55 6.52 -5.56
N ILE A 489 -29.55 6.85 -6.39
CA ILE A 489 -30.94 6.97 -5.97
C ILE A 489 -31.78 6.09 -6.89
N TYR A 490 -32.34 5.02 -6.35
CA TYR A 490 -33.32 4.19 -7.05
C TYR A 490 -34.69 4.86 -6.95
N GLN A 491 -35.13 5.45 -8.06
CA GLN A 491 -36.32 6.31 -8.13
C GLN A 491 -37.63 5.60 -7.79
N PRO A 492 -37.86 4.31 -8.17
CA PRO A 492 -39.13 3.64 -7.90
C PRO A 492 -39.51 3.56 -6.43
N THR A 493 -38.56 3.27 -5.53
CA THR A 493 -38.81 3.18 -4.08
C THR A 493 -38.19 4.32 -3.29
N GLY A 494 -37.49 5.25 -3.96
CA GLY A 494 -36.72 6.31 -3.30
C GLY A 494 -35.50 5.82 -2.51
N SER A 495 -35.08 4.57 -2.69
CA SER A 495 -33.93 3.97 -2.00
C SER A 495 -32.61 4.57 -2.44
N ILE A 496 -31.60 4.54 -1.57
CA ILE A 496 -30.30 5.14 -1.82
C ILE A 496 -29.15 4.19 -1.52
N TYR A 497 -28.07 4.35 -2.28
CA TYR A 497 -26.76 3.80 -1.93
C TYR A 497 -25.75 4.94 -1.81
N GLN A 498 -25.04 5.04 -0.70
CA GLN A 498 -24.08 6.12 -0.45
C GLN A 498 -22.81 5.63 0.26
N VAL A 499 -21.69 6.28 -0.03
CA VAL A 499 -20.41 6.04 0.64
C VAL A 499 -20.29 6.84 1.94
N LEU A 500 -19.89 6.17 3.02
CA LEU A 500 -19.56 6.77 4.32
C LEU A 500 -18.11 6.42 4.70
N SER A 501 -17.45 7.31 5.46
CA SER A 501 -16.09 7.13 6.01
C SER A 501 -16.10 7.27 7.53
N ALA A 502 -14.95 6.96 8.16
CA ALA A 502 -14.76 7.04 9.61
C ALA A 502 -15.10 8.43 10.20
N ASP A 503 -14.98 9.52 9.42
CA ASP A 503 -15.30 10.90 9.84
C ASP A 503 -16.79 11.14 10.14
N VAL A 504 -17.66 10.21 9.73
CA VAL A 504 -19.12 10.29 9.94
C VAL A 504 -19.52 9.80 11.34
N SER A 505 -18.56 9.34 12.16
CA SER A 505 -18.79 8.75 13.50
C SER A 505 -19.57 9.62 14.50
N ASN A 506 -19.74 10.92 14.22
CA ASN A 506 -20.46 11.87 15.08
C ASN A 506 -21.90 12.15 14.61
N LYS A 507 -22.40 11.47 13.57
CA LYS A 507 -23.78 11.63 13.08
C LYS A 507 -24.65 10.47 13.57
N HIS A 508 -25.69 10.79 14.34
CA HIS A 508 -26.73 9.85 14.75
C HIS A 508 -27.98 9.97 13.85
N GLY A 509 -28.76 8.89 13.71
CA GLY A 509 -30.09 8.95 13.08
C GLY A 509 -30.20 8.45 11.63
N PHE A 510 -29.35 7.52 11.18
CA PHE A 510 -29.53 6.84 9.89
C PHE A 510 -30.65 5.79 9.97
N ASN A 511 -31.41 5.59 8.89
CA ASN A 511 -32.45 4.55 8.79
C ASN A 511 -31.94 3.40 7.91
N THR A 512 -30.96 2.67 8.43
CA THR A 512 -30.12 1.77 7.64
C THR A 512 -30.84 0.47 7.28
N HIS A 513 -30.91 0.18 5.98
CA HIS A 513 -31.36 -1.11 5.46
C HIS A 513 -30.18 -2.04 5.11
N GLY A 514 -29.07 -1.47 4.66
CA GLY A 514 -27.90 -2.25 4.25
C GLY A 514 -26.58 -1.57 4.57
N VAL A 515 -25.59 -2.32 5.02
CA VAL A 515 -24.21 -1.85 5.13
C VAL A 515 -23.27 -2.86 4.52
N VAL A 516 -22.34 -2.40 3.69
CA VAL A 516 -21.26 -3.20 3.14
C VAL A 516 -19.95 -2.65 3.70
N PHE A 517 -19.33 -3.38 4.62
CA PHE A 517 -17.98 -3.09 5.10
C PHE A 517 -16.98 -3.89 4.28
N ASP A 518 -16.16 -3.20 3.50
CA ASP A 518 -15.04 -3.81 2.77
C ASP A 518 -13.75 -3.64 3.58
N GLU A 519 -12.94 -4.71 3.63
CA GLU A 519 -11.68 -4.77 4.38
C GLU A 519 -11.79 -4.37 5.86
N LEU A 520 -12.71 -5.03 6.61
CA LEU A 520 -12.97 -4.73 8.03
C LEU A 520 -11.70 -4.75 8.91
N HIS A 521 -10.70 -5.57 8.60
CA HIS A 521 -9.42 -5.63 9.33
C HIS A 521 -8.65 -4.31 9.33
N THR A 522 -8.92 -3.41 8.38
CA THR A 522 -8.27 -2.10 8.29
C THR A 522 -8.94 -1.02 9.14
N GLN A 523 -10.09 -1.31 9.77
CA GLN A 523 -10.79 -0.31 10.58
C GLN A 523 -9.94 0.13 11.78
N PRO A 524 -9.68 1.44 11.94
CA PRO A 524 -8.80 1.93 13.00
C PRO A 524 -9.42 1.79 14.40
N ASN A 525 -10.75 1.79 14.49
CA ASN A 525 -11.48 1.65 15.75
C ASN A 525 -12.93 1.20 15.50
N ARG A 526 -13.65 0.91 16.59
CA ARG A 526 -15.03 0.43 16.59
C ARG A 526 -16.10 1.49 16.28
N LYS A 527 -15.78 2.79 16.22
CA LYS A 527 -16.80 3.86 16.20
C LYS A 527 -17.72 3.78 14.99
N LEU A 528 -17.14 3.69 13.79
CA LEU A 528 -17.94 3.59 12.55
C LEU A 528 -18.77 2.31 12.53
N PHE A 529 -18.19 1.20 12.98
CA PHE A 529 -18.88 -0.08 13.10
C PHE A 529 -20.09 0.02 14.04
N ASP A 530 -19.91 0.54 15.26
CA ASP A 530 -20.99 0.67 16.24
C ASP A 530 -22.09 1.65 15.78
N VAL A 531 -21.73 2.77 15.17
CA VAL A 531 -22.71 3.74 14.62
C VAL A 531 -23.61 3.06 13.57
N MET A 532 -23.01 2.30 12.65
CA MET A 532 -23.73 1.69 11.54
C MET A 532 -24.48 0.41 11.92
N THR A 533 -24.00 -0.34 12.93
CA THR A 533 -24.60 -1.64 13.30
C THR A 533 -25.53 -1.58 14.50
N LYS A 534 -25.25 -0.70 15.49
CA LYS A 534 -26.02 -0.58 16.74
C LYS A 534 -26.88 0.69 16.78
N GLY A 535 -26.43 1.78 16.15
CA GLY A 535 -27.10 3.09 16.23
C GLY A 535 -28.22 3.32 15.20
N SER A 536 -28.21 2.58 14.09
CA SER A 536 -29.10 2.83 12.93
C SER A 536 -29.84 1.59 12.41
N GLY A 537 -29.54 0.39 12.94
CA GLY A 537 -30.15 -0.87 12.53
C GLY A 537 -31.55 -1.12 13.11
N ASP A 538 -31.85 -0.55 14.28
CA ASP A 538 -33.10 -0.81 15.01
C ASP A 538 -34.35 -0.20 14.34
N ALA A 539 -34.17 0.65 13.32
CA ALA A 539 -35.26 1.32 12.62
C ALA A 539 -35.95 0.43 11.54
N ARG A 540 -35.35 -0.72 11.18
CA ARG A 540 -35.84 -1.63 10.12
C ARG A 540 -35.94 -3.07 10.64
N GLU A 541 -36.91 -3.82 10.15
CA GLU A 541 -37.16 -5.20 10.63
C GLU A 541 -36.17 -6.24 10.05
N GLN A 542 -35.49 -5.92 8.95
CA GLN A 542 -34.60 -6.85 8.25
C GLN A 542 -33.31 -6.23 7.66
N PRO A 543 -32.55 -5.39 8.40
CA PRO A 543 -31.30 -4.83 7.89
C PRO A 543 -30.26 -5.92 7.62
N LEU A 544 -29.38 -5.68 6.63
CA LEU A 544 -28.23 -6.55 6.34
C LEU A 544 -26.89 -5.82 6.51
N PHE A 545 -26.08 -6.27 7.45
CA PHE A 545 -24.68 -5.90 7.62
C PHE A 545 -23.78 -6.94 6.97
N PHE A 546 -23.30 -6.64 5.76
CA PHE A 546 -22.39 -7.49 5.00
C PHE A 546 -20.94 -7.07 5.24
N LEU A 547 -20.22 -7.86 6.03
CA LEU A 547 -18.84 -7.62 6.44
C LEU A 547 -17.94 -8.55 5.64
N ILE A 548 -17.08 -8.00 4.78
CA ILE A 548 -16.10 -8.78 4.02
C ILE A 548 -14.69 -8.33 4.36
N THR A 549 -13.79 -9.28 4.61
CA THR A 549 -12.41 -8.97 5.01
C THR A 549 -11.48 -10.13 4.71
N THR A 550 -10.19 -9.85 4.89
CA THR A 550 -9.12 -10.83 5.02
C THR A 550 -8.65 -10.86 6.48
N ALA A 551 -7.94 -11.91 6.90
CA ALA A 551 -7.38 -12.01 8.25
C ALA A 551 -6.41 -10.86 8.53
N GLY A 552 -6.51 -10.28 9.73
CA GLY A 552 -5.66 -9.18 10.17
C GLY A 552 -4.44 -9.63 10.96
N ASP A 553 -3.69 -8.65 11.45
CA ASP A 553 -2.52 -8.80 12.33
C ASP A 553 -2.75 -8.26 13.75
N ASN A 554 -3.86 -7.55 13.97
CA ASN A 554 -4.20 -6.91 15.23
C ASN A 554 -5.38 -7.62 15.92
N GLN A 555 -5.07 -8.37 16.98
CA GLN A 555 -6.06 -9.08 17.81
C GLN A 555 -6.85 -8.16 18.76
N ASN A 556 -6.56 -6.86 18.79
CA ASN A 556 -7.34 -5.86 19.52
C ASN A 556 -8.30 -5.09 18.60
N SER A 557 -8.38 -5.47 17.31
CA SER A 557 -9.24 -4.80 16.33
C SER A 557 -10.71 -5.24 16.43
N ILE A 558 -11.62 -4.37 15.97
CA ILE A 558 -13.05 -4.74 15.82
C ILE A 558 -13.23 -5.95 14.88
N CYS A 559 -12.34 -6.10 13.90
CA CYS A 559 -12.35 -7.25 13.02
C CYS A 559 -12.03 -8.55 13.78
N TRP A 560 -11.09 -8.52 14.73
CA TRP A 560 -10.81 -9.68 15.57
C TRP A 560 -11.97 -10.02 16.50
N GLU A 561 -12.63 -9.03 17.11
CA GLU A 561 -13.84 -9.26 17.91
C GLU A 561 -14.92 -10.00 17.11
N VAL A 562 -15.18 -9.55 15.87
CA VAL A 562 -16.16 -10.18 14.97
C VAL A 562 -15.69 -11.55 14.49
N HIS A 563 -14.39 -11.73 14.21
CA HIS A 563 -13.79 -13.02 13.89
C HIS A 563 -13.99 -14.05 15.02
N GLN A 564 -13.72 -13.66 16.28
CA GLN A 564 -13.91 -14.51 17.45
C GLN A 564 -15.38 -14.89 17.62
N LYS A 565 -16.31 -13.93 17.47
CA LYS A 565 -17.75 -14.22 17.46
C LYS A 565 -18.12 -15.23 16.37
N ALA A 566 -17.57 -15.07 15.16
CA ALA A 566 -17.83 -15.99 14.05
C ALA A 566 -17.31 -17.40 14.34
N LYS A 567 -16.10 -17.53 14.89
CA LYS A 567 -15.53 -18.82 15.35
C LYS A 567 -16.38 -19.48 16.42
N ASP A 568 -16.79 -18.74 17.46
CA ASP A 568 -17.63 -19.28 18.53
C ASP A 568 -18.97 -19.82 18.03
N ILE A 569 -19.55 -19.20 17.00
CA ILE A 569 -20.79 -19.68 16.37
C ILE A 569 -20.52 -20.92 15.52
N LEU A 570 -19.43 -20.93 14.74
CA LEU A 570 -19.02 -22.10 13.94
C LEU A 570 -18.76 -23.33 14.82
N GLU A 571 -18.18 -23.13 16.00
CA GLU A 571 -17.85 -24.19 16.96
C GLU A 571 -18.99 -24.51 17.95
N GLY A 572 -20.12 -23.80 17.86
CA GLY A 572 -21.29 -24.00 18.71
C GLY A 572 -21.15 -23.51 20.15
N ARG A 573 -20.05 -22.82 20.50
CA ARG A 573 -19.86 -22.16 21.80
C ARG A 573 -20.85 -21.01 22.03
N LYS A 574 -21.25 -20.33 20.95
CA LYS A 574 -22.19 -19.22 20.98
C LYS A 574 -23.33 -19.46 19.99
N ASN A 575 -24.54 -19.08 20.39
CA ASN A 575 -25.72 -19.17 19.54
C ASN A 575 -26.22 -17.76 19.20
N ASP A 576 -26.07 -17.34 17.96
CA ASP A 576 -26.67 -16.14 17.40
C ASP A 576 -27.29 -16.48 16.05
N ARG A 577 -28.60 -16.68 16.05
CA ARG A 577 -29.36 -17.10 14.86
C ARG A 577 -29.43 -16.02 13.77
N THR A 578 -29.05 -14.79 14.08
CA THR A 578 -29.09 -13.66 13.14
C THR A 578 -27.74 -13.42 12.44
N PHE A 579 -26.70 -14.13 12.85
CA PHE A 579 -25.34 -13.98 12.35
C PHE A 579 -24.96 -15.16 11.45
N TYR A 580 -24.50 -14.86 10.23
CA TYR A 580 -24.05 -15.83 9.24
C TYR A 580 -22.53 -15.79 9.13
N PRO A 581 -21.78 -16.72 9.76
CA PRO A 581 -20.34 -16.77 9.70
C PRO A 581 -19.83 -17.61 8.52
N VAL A 582 -18.90 -17.06 7.75
CA VAL A 582 -18.14 -17.77 6.72
C VAL A 582 -16.67 -17.40 6.87
N ILE A 583 -15.85 -18.38 7.23
CA ILE A 583 -14.40 -18.22 7.33
C ILE A 583 -13.76 -19.25 6.41
N TYR A 584 -13.12 -18.76 5.35
CA TYR A 584 -12.24 -19.58 4.54
C TYR A 584 -10.80 -19.34 4.99
N GLY A 585 -10.35 -20.11 5.99
CA GLY A 585 -9.01 -20.01 6.53
C GLY A 585 -8.48 -21.35 7.06
N ALA A 586 -7.17 -21.45 7.14
CA ALA A 586 -6.49 -22.56 7.80
C ALA A 586 -6.47 -22.36 9.32
N ALA A 587 -6.51 -23.45 10.09
CA ALA A 587 -6.31 -23.39 11.53
C ALA A 587 -4.84 -23.06 11.86
N PRO A 588 -4.52 -22.42 12.99
CA PRO A 588 -3.13 -22.09 13.36
C PRO A 588 -2.17 -23.28 13.33
N GLU A 589 -2.67 -24.44 13.72
CA GLU A 589 -1.99 -25.73 13.79
C GLU A 589 -1.97 -26.51 12.46
N ASP A 590 -2.74 -26.08 11.45
CA ASP A 590 -2.73 -26.73 10.14
C ASP A 590 -1.34 -26.54 9.49
N ASP A 591 -0.82 -27.60 8.84
CA ASP A 591 0.42 -27.52 8.07
C ASP A 591 0.23 -26.56 6.89
N TRP A 592 0.83 -25.38 7.03
CA TRP A 592 0.73 -24.30 6.05
C TRP A 592 1.33 -24.67 4.69
N THR A 593 2.10 -25.76 4.61
CA THR A 593 2.71 -26.25 3.38
C THR A 593 1.93 -27.34 2.66
N ASP A 594 0.81 -27.80 3.24
CA ASP A 594 -0.03 -28.84 2.65
C ASP A 594 -1.02 -28.26 1.61
N PRO A 595 -0.99 -28.72 0.34
CA PRO A 595 -1.98 -28.35 -0.68
C PRO A 595 -3.44 -28.59 -0.30
N ALA A 596 -3.74 -29.55 0.59
CA ALA A 596 -5.09 -29.77 1.10
C ALA A 596 -5.57 -28.59 1.96
N VAL A 597 -4.68 -28.04 2.80
CA VAL A 597 -4.92 -26.84 3.61
C VAL A 597 -5.13 -25.62 2.70
N TRP A 598 -4.36 -25.51 1.62
CA TRP A 598 -4.52 -24.43 0.64
C TRP A 598 -5.91 -24.45 0.00
N LYS A 599 -6.39 -25.64 -0.39
CA LYS A 599 -7.72 -25.81 -1.01
C LYS A 599 -8.85 -25.50 -0.03
N LYS A 600 -8.68 -25.84 1.25
CA LYS A 600 -9.62 -25.50 2.32
C LYS A 600 -9.70 -23.99 2.53
N ALA A 601 -8.57 -23.30 2.58
CA ALA A 601 -8.51 -21.85 2.79
C ALA A 601 -8.90 -21.02 1.55
N ASN A 602 -8.72 -21.57 0.33
CA ASN A 602 -8.95 -20.83 -0.92
C ASN A 602 -10.12 -21.43 -1.71
N PRO A 603 -11.38 -20.97 -1.49
CA PRO A 603 -12.55 -21.49 -2.21
C PRO A 603 -12.55 -21.17 -3.71
N SER A 604 -11.64 -20.31 -4.14
CA SER A 604 -11.40 -19.94 -5.54
C SER A 604 -10.26 -20.74 -6.20
N LEU A 605 -9.58 -21.62 -5.46
CA LEU A 605 -8.45 -22.42 -5.94
C LEU A 605 -8.88 -23.40 -7.04
N GLY A 606 -8.18 -23.38 -8.17
CA GLY A 606 -8.52 -24.16 -9.37
C GLY A 606 -9.66 -23.56 -10.21
N ILE A 607 -10.23 -22.41 -9.81
CA ILE A 607 -11.28 -21.70 -10.57
C ILE A 607 -10.79 -20.31 -11.02
N THR A 608 -10.40 -19.46 -10.07
CA THR A 608 -9.86 -18.11 -10.34
C THR A 608 -8.49 -17.87 -9.71
N VAL A 609 -7.99 -18.80 -8.91
CA VAL A 609 -6.63 -18.81 -8.35
C VAL A 609 -5.97 -20.14 -8.76
N GLY A 610 -4.84 -20.08 -9.45
CA GLY A 610 -4.10 -21.28 -9.87
C GLY A 610 -3.40 -21.97 -8.69
N ILE A 611 -3.35 -23.30 -8.68
CA ILE A 611 -2.69 -24.07 -7.61
C ILE A 611 -1.17 -23.83 -7.59
N ASP A 612 -0.56 -23.66 -8.76
CA ASP A 612 0.87 -23.43 -8.91
C ASP A 612 1.33 -22.12 -8.24
N LYS A 613 0.48 -21.08 -8.28
CA LYS A 613 0.72 -19.79 -7.60
C LYS A 613 0.76 -19.90 -6.08
N VAL A 614 -0.08 -20.77 -5.51
CA VAL A 614 -0.09 -20.98 -4.05
C VAL A 614 1.13 -21.81 -3.64
N LYS A 615 1.51 -22.79 -4.47
CA LYS A 615 2.71 -23.59 -4.26
C LYS A 615 3.99 -22.74 -4.27
N ALA A 616 4.15 -21.88 -5.27
CA ALA A 616 5.27 -20.95 -5.38
C ALA A 616 5.40 -20.03 -4.16
N ALA A 617 4.29 -19.41 -3.74
CA ALA A 617 4.28 -18.54 -2.57
C ALA A 617 4.59 -19.30 -1.27
N CYS A 618 4.20 -20.58 -1.17
CA CYS A 618 4.58 -21.44 -0.05
C CYS A 618 6.08 -21.75 -0.06
N ASP A 619 6.66 -22.06 -1.21
CA ASP A 619 8.08 -22.40 -1.33
C ASP A 619 8.98 -21.18 -1.03
N SER A 620 8.54 -19.97 -1.39
CA SER A 620 9.20 -18.70 -1.01
C SER A 620 9.13 -18.46 0.51
N ALA A 621 7.94 -18.61 1.09
CA ALA A 621 7.73 -18.51 2.53
C ALA A 621 8.59 -19.49 3.35
N ARG A 622 8.95 -20.67 2.80
CA ARG A 622 9.82 -21.64 3.50
C ARG A 622 11.24 -21.13 3.71
N GLN A 623 11.67 -20.17 2.88
CA GLN A 623 13.02 -19.61 2.89
C GLN A 623 13.10 -18.30 3.67
N ASN A 624 11.98 -17.62 3.90
CA ASN A 624 11.92 -16.30 4.51
C ASN A 624 10.79 -16.18 5.56
N PRO A 625 11.12 -16.06 6.87
CA PRO A 625 10.14 -15.93 7.94
C PRO A 625 9.15 -14.76 7.80
N ALA A 626 9.56 -13.65 7.17
CA ALA A 626 8.66 -12.51 6.92
C ALA A 626 7.62 -12.82 5.82
N GLU A 627 7.99 -13.63 4.84
CA GLU A 627 7.09 -14.10 3.80
C GLU A 627 6.18 -15.22 4.30
N GLU A 628 6.61 -16.02 5.29
CA GLU A 628 5.74 -16.98 5.96
C GLU A 628 4.53 -16.29 6.60
N ASN A 629 4.74 -15.23 7.38
CA ASN A 629 3.63 -14.47 7.96
C ASN A 629 2.69 -13.91 6.88
N SER A 630 3.27 -13.35 5.81
CA SER A 630 2.49 -12.82 4.69
C SER A 630 1.71 -13.92 3.96
N PHE A 631 2.29 -15.10 3.78
CA PHE A 631 1.65 -16.25 3.14
C PHE A 631 0.51 -16.78 4.00
N ARG A 632 0.78 -17.00 5.30
CA ARG A 632 -0.22 -17.43 6.28
C ARG A 632 -1.40 -16.46 6.32
N GLN A 633 -1.13 -15.17 6.40
CA GLN A 633 -2.19 -14.15 6.41
C GLN A 633 -2.94 -14.07 5.09
N LEU A 634 -2.24 -13.87 3.98
CA LEU A 634 -2.88 -13.49 2.71
C LEU A 634 -3.36 -14.68 1.88
N ARG A 635 -2.77 -15.87 2.05
CA ARG A 635 -3.12 -17.10 1.30
C ARG A 635 -3.86 -18.12 2.14
N LEU A 636 -3.50 -18.25 3.41
CA LEU A 636 -4.19 -19.19 4.31
C LEU A 636 -5.24 -18.50 5.18
N ASN A 637 -5.33 -17.17 5.12
CA ASN A 637 -6.27 -16.39 5.90
C ASN A 637 -6.16 -16.72 7.40
N GLN A 638 -4.92 -16.86 7.87
CA GLN A 638 -4.54 -17.03 9.27
C GLN A 638 -4.25 -15.67 9.91
N TRP A 639 -4.64 -15.49 11.15
CA TRP A 639 -4.28 -14.30 11.91
C TRP A 639 -2.83 -14.42 12.40
N VAL A 640 -2.01 -13.44 12.03
CA VAL A 640 -0.56 -13.40 12.33
C VAL A 640 -0.24 -12.21 13.25
N LYS A 641 0.99 -12.10 13.79
CA LYS A 641 1.44 -10.91 14.54
C LYS A 641 2.35 -10.04 13.66
N GLN A 642 2.26 -8.72 13.78
CA GLN A 642 2.84 -7.73 12.84
C GLN A 642 4.37 -7.55 12.94
N SER A 643 4.98 -7.71 14.12
CA SER A 643 6.43 -7.60 14.26
C SER A 643 7.13 -8.93 13.96
N VAL A 644 8.20 -8.88 13.16
CA VAL A 644 9.21 -9.95 13.19
C VAL A 644 9.76 -9.93 14.61
N ARG A 645 9.38 -10.91 15.41
CA ARG A 645 9.89 -11.06 16.78
C ARG A 645 11.41 -11.09 16.72
N TRP A 646 12.07 -10.15 17.39
CA TRP A 646 13.52 -10.19 17.51
C TRP A 646 13.95 -11.39 18.34
N MET A 647 13.27 -11.63 19.48
CA MET A 647 13.53 -12.77 20.34
C MET A 647 12.82 -14.03 19.83
N PRO A 648 13.53 -15.14 19.56
CA PRO A 648 12.91 -16.43 19.30
C PRO A 648 12.21 -16.94 20.57
N MET A 649 10.90 -16.71 20.68
CA MET A 649 10.16 -16.98 21.92
C MET A 649 10.18 -18.45 22.34
N GLU A 650 10.33 -19.40 21.41
CA GLU A 650 10.53 -20.82 21.75
C GLU A 650 11.85 -21.04 22.54
N LYS A 651 12.90 -20.30 22.20
CA LYS A 651 14.19 -20.36 22.91
C LYS A 651 14.15 -19.60 24.22
N TRP A 652 13.47 -18.46 24.23
CA TRP A 652 13.17 -17.72 25.47
C TRP A 652 12.41 -18.60 26.45
N ASP A 653 11.30 -19.21 26.03
CA ASP A 653 10.47 -20.07 26.88
C ASP A 653 11.22 -21.31 27.38
N ALA A 654 12.23 -21.78 26.65
CA ALA A 654 13.12 -22.85 27.11
C ALA A 654 14.11 -22.41 28.21
N CYS A 655 14.18 -21.13 28.56
CA CYS A 655 14.98 -20.54 29.64
C CYS A 655 14.12 -20.25 30.89
N ALA A 656 12.98 -20.92 31.03
CA ALA A 656 12.01 -20.72 32.11
C ALA A 656 12.11 -21.78 33.24
N ASP A 657 13.31 -22.32 33.49
CA ASP A 657 13.49 -23.35 34.53
C ASP A 657 13.12 -22.79 35.92
N GLU A 658 12.41 -23.56 36.75
CA GLU A 658 12.12 -23.16 38.12
C GLU A 658 13.41 -23.04 38.95
N PHE A 659 13.54 -21.97 39.72
CA PHE A 659 14.63 -21.78 40.68
C PHE A 659 14.10 -21.30 42.03
N ASN A 660 14.80 -21.65 43.09
CA ASN A 660 14.43 -21.23 44.44
C ASN A 660 15.00 -19.83 44.74
N ILE A 661 14.11 -18.88 45.02
CA ILE A 661 14.47 -17.48 45.32
C ILE A 661 15.32 -17.39 46.59
N ASP A 662 15.14 -18.30 47.56
CA ASP A 662 15.91 -18.27 48.82
C ASP A 662 17.37 -18.70 48.63
N GLU A 663 17.69 -19.47 47.59
CA GLU A 663 19.07 -19.80 47.21
C GLU A 663 19.83 -18.60 46.63
N LEU A 664 19.12 -17.53 46.28
CA LEU A 664 19.72 -16.29 45.82
C LEU A 664 20.18 -15.39 46.97
N ALA A 665 19.76 -15.67 48.22
CA ALA A 665 20.10 -14.83 49.36
C ALA A 665 21.62 -14.69 49.54
N GLY A 666 22.09 -13.45 49.70
CA GLY A 666 23.50 -13.10 49.82
C GLY A 666 24.32 -13.18 48.52
N ARG A 667 23.74 -13.64 47.39
CA ARG A 667 24.46 -13.67 46.10
C ARG A 667 24.70 -12.27 45.58
N GLU A 668 25.80 -12.14 44.85
CA GLU A 668 26.10 -10.95 44.06
C GLU A 668 25.11 -10.81 42.90
N CYS A 669 24.58 -9.60 42.71
CA CYS A 669 23.71 -9.29 41.60
C CYS A 669 23.83 -7.83 41.16
N TYR A 670 23.32 -7.57 39.96
CA TYR A 670 23.32 -6.27 39.32
C TYR A 670 21.89 -5.88 38.99
N GLY A 671 21.51 -4.65 39.35
CA GLY A 671 20.17 -4.12 39.12
C GLY A 671 20.09 -3.28 37.85
N GLY A 672 18.96 -3.36 37.16
CA GLY A 672 18.58 -2.44 36.10
C GLY A 672 17.25 -1.80 36.45
N LEU A 673 17.20 -0.48 36.48
CA LEU A 673 16.04 0.31 36.87
C LEU A 673 15.57 1.16 35.70
N ASP A 674 14.40 0.83 35.16
CA ASP A 674 13.74 1.59 34.10
C ASP A 674 12.52 2.32 34.69
N LEU A 675 12.68 3.62 34.90
CA LEU A 675 11.67 4.48 35.51
C LEU A 675 10.73 5.02 34.44
N SER A 676 9.43 4.84 34.67
CA SER A 676 8.44 5.45 33.80
C SER A 676 8.21 6.93 34.15
N SER A 677 7.67 7.68 33.17
CA SER A 677 6.91 8.89 33.46
C SER A 677 5.78 8.57 34.47
N THR A 678 5.31 9.57 35.22
CA THR A 678 4.43 9.47 36.41
C THR A 678 3.21 8.51 36.34
N THR A 679 2.85 7.98 35.16
CA THR A 679 1.71 7.11 34.94
C THR A 679 1.99 5.73 34.31
N ASP A 680 3.20 5.38 33.82
CA ASP A 680 3.48 4.04 33.24
C ASP A 680 4.19 3.03 34.15
N ILE A 681 4.48 1.85 33.60
CA ILE A 681 5.08 0.71 34.31
C ILE A 681 6.52 1.04 34.65
N THR A 682 6.87 0.99 35.93
CA THR A 682 8.27 0.99 36.35
C THR A 682 8.74 -0.45 36.50
N ALA A 683 9.97 -0.71 36.04
CA ALA A 683 10.59 -2.02 36.11
C ALA A 683 11.93 -1.97 36.83
N PHE A 684 12.14 -2.91 37.75
CA PHE A 684 13.44 -3.17 38.37
C PHE A 684 13.77 -4.64 38.18
N VAL A 685 14.93 -4.93 37.59
CA VAL A 685 15.35 -6.30 37.29
C VAL A 685 16.72 -6.57 37.89
N LEU A 686 16.84 -7.65 38.66
CA LEU A 686 18.12 -8.16 39.15
C LEU A 686 18.64 -9.27 38.25
N VAL A 687 19.92 -9.20 37.89
CA VAL A 687 20.64 -10.25 37.17
C VAL A 687 21.74 -10.79 38.09
N PHE A 688 21.68 -12.09 38.36
CA PHE A 688 22.66 -12.83 39.15
C PHE A 688 23.61 -13.55 38.18
N PRO A 689 24.89 -13.15 38.09
CA PRO A 689 25.86 -13.85 37.25
C PRO A 689 26.15 -15.26 37.82
N PRO A 690 26.59 -16.19 36.95
CA PRO A 690 26.97 -17.53 37.36
C PRO A 690 28.25 -17.52 38.20
N ARG A 691 28.34 -18.42 39.20
CA ARG A 691 29.55 -18.59 40.03
C ARG A 691 30.49 -19.65 39.48
N THR A 692 29.95 -20.55 38.65
CA THR A 692 30.67 -21.66 38.00
C THR A 692 30.25 -21.72 36.54
N ASP A 693 31.09 -22.29 35.67
CA ASP A 693 30.81 -22.38 34.23
C ASP A 693 29.52 -23.16 33.90
N ASP A 694 29.07 -24.05 34.79
CA ASP A 694 27.83 -24.81 34.64
C ASP A 694 26.57 -24.08 35.17
N GLU A 695 26.73 -22.93 35.81
CA GLU A 695 25.60 -22.14 36.35
C GLU A 695 25.08 -21.16 35.29
N LYS A 696 23.77 -20.92 35.28
CA LYS A 696 23.12 -19.95 34.38
C LYS A 696 23.06 -18.57 35.02
N HIS A 697 22.96 -17.54 34.19
CA HIS A 697 22.55 -16.21 34.65
C HIS A 697 21.09 -16.26 35.11
N ILE A 698 20.79 -15.85 36.34
CA ILE A 698 19.42 -15.84 36.87
C ILE A 698 18.84 -14.43 36.80
N VAL A 699 17.63 -14.28 36.27
CA VAL A 699 16.90 -13.01 36.13
C VAL A 699 15.71 -12.98 37.07
N LEU A 700 15.63 -11.95 37.91
CA LEU A 700 14.54 -11.74 38.85
C LEU A 700 13.92 -10.34 38.65
N PRO A 701 12.77 -10.24 37.96
CA PRO A 701 12.12 -8.98 37.66
C PRO A 701 11.06 -8.56 38.69
N PHE A 702 10.87 -7.25 38.85
CA PHE A 702 9.84 -6.62 39.68
C PHE A 702 9.19 -5.45 38.93
N PHE A 703 7.87 -5.32 39.03
CA PHE A 703 7.07 -4.35 38.27
C PHE A 703 6.10 -3.58 39.16
N TRP A 704 5.88 -2.30 38.85
CA TRP A 704 4.92 -1.42 39.57
C TRP A 704 4.03 -0.61 38.63
N ILE A 705 2.75 -0.47 39.02
CA ILE A 705 1.74 0.37 38.36
C ILE A 705 0.92 1.13 39.43
N PRO A 706 0.51 2.40 39.23
CA PRO A 706 -0.40 3.08 40.15
C PRO A 706 -1.76 2.39 40.22
N GLU A 707 -2.30 2.18 41.43
CA GLU A 707 -3.52 1.39 41.66
C GLU A 707 -4.73 1.94 40.88
N GLU A 708 -4.94 3.25 40.91
CA GLU A 708 -6.05 3.92 40.20
C GLU A 708 -5.95 3.77 38.66
N ASN A 709 -4.76 3.48 38.15
CA ASN A 709 -4.50 3.34 36.72
C ASN A 709 -4.64 1.90 36.21
N VAL A 710 -4.79 0.89 37.08
CA VAL A 710 -4.89 -0.52 36.66
C VAL A 710 -6.08 -0.74 35.74
N ASP A 711 -7.29 -0.35 36.17
CA ASP A 711 -8.52 -0.53 35.36
C ASP A 711 -8.49 0.26 34.06
N LEU A 712 -7.98 1.50 34.11
CA LEU A 712 -7.82 2.34 32.92
C LEU A 712 -6.83 1.70 31.93
N ARG A 713 -5.74 1.10 32.42
CA ARG A 713 -4.73 0.43 31.59
C ARG A 713 -5.21 -0.88 31.02
N VAL A 714 -5.96 -1.69 31.77
CA VAL A 714 -6.59 -2.90 31.21
C VAL A 714 -7.51 -2.53 30.05
N ARG A 715 -8.24 -1.41 30.16
CA ARG A 715 -9.12 -0.89 29.09
C ARG A 715 -8.35 -0.26 27.92
N ARG A 716 -7.22 0.41 28.19
CA ARG A 716 -6.43 1.15 27.18
C ARG A 716 -5.48 0.24 26.41
N ASP A 717 -4.73 -0.60 27.12
CA ASP A 717 -3.65 -1.43 26.58
C ASP A 717 -4.12 -2.86 26.27
N HIS A 718 -5.31 -3.26 26.75
CA HIS A 718 -5.85 -4.62 26.59
C HIS A 718 -4.93 -5.73 27.13
N VAL A 719 -4.12 -5.39 28.13
CA VAL A 719 -3.21 -6.30 28.86
C VAL A 719 -3.84 -6.64 30.22
N PRO A 720 -3.77 -7.90 30.69
CA PRO A 720 -4.43 -8.33 31.92
C PRO A 720 -3.66 -7.91 33.19
N TYR A 721 -3.41 -6.61 33.36
CA TYR A 721 -2.70 -6.08 34.53
C TYR A 721 -3.42 -6.39 35.84
N ASP A 722 -4.75 -6.36 35.86
CA ASP A 722 -5.57 -6.71 37.02
C ASP A 722 -5.35 -8.17 37.46
N VAL A 723 -5.21 -9.09 36.50
CA VAL A 723 -4.90 -10.51 36.78
C VAL A 723 -3.49 -10.64 37.32
N TRP A 724 -2.51 -9.96 36.72
CA TRP A 724 -1.12 -10.01 37.19
C TRP A 724 -0.92 -9.37 38.57
N VAL A 725 -1.69 -8.33 38.90
CA VAL A 725 -1.73 -7.76 40.25
C VAL A 725 -2.29 -8.78 41.25
N LYS A 726 -3.42 -9.43 40.94
CA LYS A 726 -4.00 -10.47 41.80
C LYS A 726 -3.08 -11.69 41.99
N GLN A 727 -2.26 -11.99 40.98
CA GLN A 727 -1.29 -13.09 41.02
C GLN A 727 0.05 -12.70 41.68
N GLY A 728 0.25 -11.42 42.02
CA GLY A 728 1.49 -10.92 42.62
C GLY A 728 2.65 -10.73 41.64
N PHE A 729 2.42 -10.79 40.32
CA PHE A 729 3.43 -10.53 39.30
C PHE A 729 3.67 -9.04 39.03
N VAL A 730 2.73 -8.19 39.44
CA VAL A 730 2.83 -6.73 39.36
C VAL A 730 2.38 -6.15 40.70
N ASN A 731 3.15 -5.24 41.27
CA ASN A 731 2.80 -4.54 42.50
C ASN A 731 2.06 -3.24 42.17
N THR A 732 1.22 -2.78 43.09
CA THR A 732 0.55 -1.47 42.99
C THR A 732 1.12 -0.48 43.99
N THR A 733 1.14 0.79 43.62
CA THR A 733 1.37 1.91 44.56
C THR A 733 0.06 2.68 44.74
N GLU A 734 -0.22 3.13 45.98
CA GLU A 734 -1.42 3.89 46.32
C GLU A 734 -1.52 5.18 45.48
N GLY A 735 -2.74 5.58 45.10
CA GLY A 735 -2.98 6.81 44.33
C GLY A 735 -2.78 6.69 42.81
N ASN A 736 -2.73 7.85 42.15
CA ASN A 736 -2.75 7.98 40.68
C ASN A 736 -1.37 8.17 40.04
N VAL A 737 -0.31 8.28 40.85
CA VAL A 737 1.08 8.45 40.42
C VAL A 737 1.96 7.45 41.15
N LEU A 738 3.04 6.99 40.52
CA LEU A 738 4.01 6.12 41.18
C LEU A 738 4.71 6.85 42.34
N HIS A 739 4.60 6.30 43.54
CA HIS A 739 5.35 6.77 44.71
C HIS A 739 6.75 6.14 44.73
N TYR A 740 7.76 6.87 44.24
CA TYR A 740 9.14 6.39 44.20
C TYR A 740 9.69 5.95 45.56
N GLY A 741 9.27 6.58 46.66
CA GLY A 741 9.68 6.17 48.01
C GLY A 741 9.26 4.75 48.41
N PHE A 742 8.18 4.20 47.81
CA PHE A 742 7.82 2.79 48.00
C PHE A 742 8.81 1.87 47.30
N ILE A 743 9.19 2.22 46.07
CA ILE A 743 10.16 1.48 45.26
C ILE A 743 11.55 1.54 45.92
N GLU A 744 11.96 2.69 46.45
CA GLU A 744 13.21 2.88 47.20
C GLU A 744 13.29 1.95 48.41
N LYS A 745 12.25 1.92 49.26
CA LYS A 745 12.18 1.00 50.42
C LYS A 745 12.19 -0.48 50.00
N PHE A 746 11.56 -0.81 48.87
CA PHE A 746 11.58 -2.16 48.36
C PHE A 746 13.00 -2.56 47.90
N ILE A 747 13.71 -1.66 47.22
CA ILE A 747 15.11 -1.88 46.82
C ILE A 747 16.01 -2.02 48.06
N GLU A 748 15.80 -1.20 49.09
CA GLU A 748 16.49 -1.31 50.38
C GLU A 748 16.33 -2.70 51.00
N GLN A 749 15.10 -3.22 51.10
CA GLN A 749 14.83 -4.58 51.59
C GLN A 749 15.49 -5.67 50.72
N LEU A 750 15.52 -5.47 49.41
CA LEU A 750 16.25 -6.39 48.52
C LEU A 750 17.77 -6.34 48.76
N GLY A 751 18.34 -5.18 49.11
CA GLY A 751 19.75 -5.06 49.47
C GLY A 751 20.11 -5.68 50.81
N GLU A 752 19.16 -5.81 51.74
CA GLU A 752 19.35 -6.60 52.97
C GLU A 752 19.38 -8.11 52.66
N LYS A 753 18.64 -8.55 51.63
CA LYS A 753 18.56 -9.97 51.23
C LYS A 753 19.65 -10.38 50.23
N TYR A 754 20.07 -9.50 49.32
CA TYR A 754 20.97 -9.77 48.21
C TYR A 754 22.14 -8.77 48.18
N ASN A 755 23.30 -9.20 47.67
CA ASN A 755 24.46 -8.33 47.52
C ASN A 755 24.40 -7.57 46.18
N ILE A 756 23.57 -6.53 46.13
CA ILE A 756 23.39 -5.68 44.95
C ILE A 756 24.65 -4.81 44.78
N ARG A 757 25.50 -5.15 43.80
CA ARG A 757 26.77 -4.46 43.56
C ARG A 757 26.58 -3.09 42.92
N GLU A 758 25.76 -3.02 41.88
CA GLU A 758 25.46 -1.79 41.16
C GLU A 758 24.03 -1.79 40.64
N ILE A 759 23.42 -0.61 40.57
CA ILE A 759 22.11 -0.39 39.96
C ILE A 759 22.28 0.55 38.76
N ALA A 760 22.06 0.04 37.55
CA ALA A 760 22.03 0.84 36.33
C ALA A 760 20.68 1.53 36.14
N PHE A 761 20.70 2.80 35.74
CA PHE A 761 19.49 3.58 35.49
C PHE A 761 19.66 4.53 34.28
N ASP A 762 18.55 4.98 33.69
CA ASP A 762 18.58 5.99 32.61
C ASP A 762 18.81 7.42 33.15
N ARG A 763 19.65 8.20 32.46
CA ARG A 763 20.15 9.51 32.89
C ARG A 763 19.09 10.60 33.03
N TRP A 764 17.88 10.38 32.51
CA TRP A 764 16.81 11.37 32.44
C TRP A 764 15.71 11.09 33.48
N GLY A 765 15.45 12.05 34.37
CA GLY A 765 14.25 12.04 35.24
C GLY A 765 14.38 11.43 36.64
N ALA A 766 15.55 10.91 37.02
CA ALA A 766 15.72 10.11 38.25
C ALA A 766 16.57 10.76 39.38
N ALA A 767 16.95 12.05 39.25
CA ALA A 767 17.98 12.66 40.10
C ALA A 767 17.74 12.52 41.62
N GLN A 768 16.49 12.63 42.09
CA GLN A 768 16.15 12.51 43.51
C GLN A 768 16.25 11.06 44.01
N MET A 769 15.77 10.10 43.23
CA MET A 769 15.79 8.67 43.59
C MET A 769 17.23 8.14 43.64
N VAL A 770 18.08 8.60 42.72
CA VAL A 770 19.52 8.27 42.71
C VAL A 770 20.18 8.74 44.00
N GLN A 771 19.97 10.00 44.40
CA GLN A 771 20.52 10.55 45.64
C GLN A 771 20.05 9.77 46.88
N ASN A 772 18.78 9.37 46.91
CA ASN A 772 18.24 8.60 48.03
C ASN A 772 18.86 7.20 48.11
N LEU A 773 18.96 6.48 46.98
CA LEU A 773 19.58 5.15 46.93
C LEU A 773 21.09 5.20 47.26
N GLU A 774 21.81 6.22 46.79
CA GLU A 774 23.21 6.46 47.18
C GLU A 774 23.33 6.78 48.67
N GLY A 775 22.39 7.56 49.22
CA GLY A 775 22.32 7.87 50.65
C GLY A 775 22.06 6.65 51.55
N ILE A 776 21.36 5.64 51.02
CA ILE A 776 21.15 4.32 51.66
C ILE A 776 22.39 3.42 51.53
N GLY A 777 23.32 3.75 50.62
CA GLY A 777 24.60 3.05 50.45
C GLY A 777 24.72 2.20 49.19
N PHE A 778 23.77 2.27 48.24
CA PHE A 778 23.88 1.58 46.95
C PHE A 778 24.77 2.34 45.96
N THR A 779 25.51 1.60 45.12
CA THR A 779 26.22 2.18 43.97
C THR A 779 25.27 2.30 42.78
N VAL A 780 24.90 3.51 42.42
CA VAL A 780 23.95 3.78 41.32
C VAL A 780 24.71 4.35 40.11
N VAL A 781 24.61 3.70 38.95
CA VAL A 781 25.45 3.98 37.78
C VAL A 781 24.60 4.45 36.59
N PRO A 782 24.88 5.63 35.99
CA PRO A 782 24.13 6.11 34.84
C PRO A 782 24.45 5.31 33.56
N PHE A 783 23.44 4.67 32.97
CA PHE A 783 23.56 3.87 31.74
C PHE A 783 23.10 4.64 30.50
N GLY A 784 23.83 4.53 29.40
CA GLY A 784 23.47 5.22 28.15
C GLY A 784 22.43 4.46 27.32
N GLN A 785 21.38 5.15 26.85
CA GLN A 785 20.33 4.57 25.98
C GLN A 785 20.67 4.62 24.48
N GLY A 786 21.91 4.99 24.13
CA GLY A 786 22.41 5.05 22.76
C GLY A 786 22.90 3.69 22.24
N PHE A 787 23.05 3.55 20.92
CA PHE A 787 23.53 2.32 20.28
C PHE A 787 24.86 1.81 20.85
N ARG A 788 25.80 2.71 21.20
CA ARG A 788 27.11 2.35 21.77
C ARG A 788 26.99 1.55 23.07
N ASP A 789 26.13 2.00 23.97
CA ASP A 789 26.04 1.45 25.32
C ASP A 789 25.01 0.29 25.39
N MET A 790 23.97 0.32 24.54
CA MET A 790 22.92 -0.72 24.49
C MET A 790 23.26 -1.94 23.63
N SER A 791 24.05 -1.78 22.56
CA SER A 791 24.30 -2.88 21.60
C SER A 791 25.00 -4.09 22.22
N PRO A 792 26.08 -3.94 23.00
CA PRO A 792 26.77 -5.09 23.60
C PRO A 792 25.86 -5.96 24.51
N PRO A 793 25.16 -5.42 25.52
CA PRO A 793 24.30 -6.25 26.37
C PRO A 793 23.06 -6.79 25.66
N THR A 794 22.54 -6.10 24.64
CA THR A 794 21.42 -6.60 23.84
C THR A 794 21.83 -7.84 23.03
N ASN A 795 23.03 -7.83 22.43
CA ASN A 795 23.57 -9.00 21.75
C ASN A 795 23.87 -10.15 22.73
N GLU A 796 24.41 -9.84 23.91
CA GLU A 796 24.71 -10.85 24.92
C GLU A 796 23.44 -11.52 25.45
N LEU A 797 22.35 -10.77 25.66
CA LEU A 797 21.06 -11.34 26.03
C LEU A 797 20.59 -12.39 25.01
N MET A 798 20.70 -12.07 23.71
CA MET A 798 20.37 -13.03 22.64
C MET A 798 21.29 -14.26 22.69
N ARG A 799 22.60 -14.08 22.86
CA ARG A 799 23.56 -15.19 22.96
C ARG A 799 23.21 -16.13 24.11
N LEU A 800 22.96 -15.59 25.30
CA LEU A 800 22.61 -16.36 26.49
C LEU A 800 21.31 -17.15 26.32
N VAL A 801 20.29 -16.55 25.70
CA VAL A 801 19.01 -17.24 25.43
C VAL A 801 19.20 -18.37 24.40
N LEU A 802 19.96 -18.12 23.33
CA LEU A 802 20.23 -19.16 22.32
C LEU A 802 21.06 -20.32 22.90
N GLY A 803 22.02 -20.01 23.77
CA GLY A 803 22.86 -20.98 24.48
C GLY A 803 22.17 -21.68 25.67
N ARG A 804 20.97 -21.22 26.06
CA ARG A 804 20.27 -21.64 27.30
C ARG A 804 21.11 -21.41 28.57
N GLU A 805 21.95 -20.37 28.55
CA GLU A 805 22.80 -19.92 29.65
C GLU A 805 22.12 -18.86 30.53
N LEU A 806 20.85 -18.53 30.24
CA LEU A 806 19.98 -17.67 31.02
C LEU A 806 18.86 -18.49 31.67
N ASN A 807 18.42 -18.11 32.86
CA ASN A 807 17.18 -18.57 33.47
C ASN A 807 16.37 -17.37 34.01
N HIS A 808 15.15 -17.19 33.51
CA HIS A 808 14.25 -16.10 33.92
C HIS A 808 13.00 -16.57 34.67
N GLY A 809 12.93 -17.85 35.06
CA GLY A 809 11.88 -18.40 35.93
C GLY A 809 10.45 -18.28 35.39
N GLY A 810 10.27 -18.12 34.08
CA GLY A 810 8.94 -18.07 33.45
C GLY A 810 8.08 -16.84 33.76
N HIS A 811 8.65 -15.74 34.28
CA HIS A 811 7.85 -14.57 34.69
C HIS A 811 6.96 -14.02 33.56
N PRO A 812 5.61 -14.01 33.69
CA PRO A 812 4.69 -13.77 32.58
C PRO A 812 4.77 -12.35 32.02
N VAL A 813 4.98 -11.35 32.90
CA VAL A 813 5.12 -9.94 32.49
C VAL A 813 6.40 -9.71 31.68
N LEU A 814 7.53 -10.25 32.14
CA LEU A 814 8.80 -10.13 31.43
C LEU A 814 8.76 -10.88 30.10
N ARG A 815 8.15 -12.07 30.07
CA ARG A 815 7.91 -12.84 28.84
C ARG A 815 7.07 -12.04 27.84
N TRP A 816 6.00 -11.37 28.31
CA TRP A 816 5.18 -10.49 27.47
C TRP A 816 6.01 -9.33 26.91
N MET A 817 6.81 -8.64 27.74
CA MET A 817 7.67 -7.55 27.30
C MET A 817 8.73 -8.00 26.27
N MET A 818 9.29 -9.20 26.42
CA MET A 818 10.21 -9.78 25.43
C MET A 818 9.51 -10.18 24.14
N ASP A 819 8.23 -10.56 24.18
CA ASP A 819 7.43 -10.85 22.97
C ASP A 819 7.19 -9.58 22.13
N ASN A 820 7.19 -8.41 22.78
CA ASN A 820 6.83 -7.13 22.15
C ASN A 820 8.04 -6.32 21.65
N ILE A 821 9.26 -6.72 22.00
CA ILE A 821 10.47 -5.93 21.77
C ILE A 821 10.77 -5.77 20.28
N PHE A 822 10.89 -4.51 19.84
CA PHE A 822 11.46 -4.14 18.56
C PHE A 822 12.91 -3.67 18.74
N ILE A 823 13.82 -4.21 17.92
CA ILE A 823 15.22 -3.81 17.89
C ILE A 823 15.49 -2.96 16.65
N ARG A 824 16.01 -1.75 16.87
CA ARG A 824 16.50 -0.87 15.82
C ARG A 824 17.98 -1.17 15.55
N THR A 825 18.35 -1.19 14.27
CA THR A 825 19.75 -1.36 13.83
C THR A 825 20.24 -0.07 13.17
N ASP A 826 21.45 0.36 13.49
CA ASP A 826 22.11 1.48 12.80
C ASP A 826 22.87 1.00 11.53
N PRO A 827 23.34 1.91 10.64
CA PRO A 827 24.09 1.52 9.44
C PRO A 827 25.40 0.78 9.72
N ALA A 828 25.94 0.86 10.93
CA ALA A 828 27.15 0.16 11.34
C ALA A 828 26.86 -1.24 11.92
N GLY A 829 25.58 -1.63 11.99
CA GLY A 829 25.14 -2.93 12.52
C GLY A 829 24.94 -2.97 14.03
N ASN A 830 25.04 -1.84 14.75
CA ASN A 830 24.74 -1.81 16.18
C ASN A 830 23.23 -1.87 16.41
N ILE A 831 22.84 -2.54 17.48
CA ILE A 831 21.44 -2.75 17.81
C ILE A 831 21.04 -2.06 19.11
N LYS A 832 19.76 -1.68 19.24
CA LYS A 832 19.18 -1.28 20.52
C LYS A 832 17.67 -1.49 20.56
N PRO A 833 17.07 -1.67 21.74
CA PRO A 833 15.61 -1.62 21.89
C PRO A 833 15.04 -0.26 21.50
N ASP A 834 13.87 -0.27 20.84
CA ASP A 834 13.13 0.93 20.45
C ASP A 834 11.73 0.91 21.06
N LYS A 835 11.52 1.71 22.10
CA LYS A 835 10.24 1.79 22.82
C LYS A 835 9.10 2.29 21.93
N GLU A 836 9.36 3.18 20.97
CA GLU A 836 8.32 3.78 20.11
C GLU A 836 7.83 2.83 19.02
N LYS A 837 8.73 1.97 18.51
CA LYS A 837 8.41 0.98 17.46
C LYS A 837 7.98 -0.38 17.99
N SER A 838 8.18 -0.65 19.28
CA SER A 838 7.71 -1.88 19.91
C SER A 838 6.19 -1.92 19.94
N THR A 839 5.61 -3.12 19.79
CA THR A 839 4.15 -3.26 19.68
C THR A 839 3.43 -2.85 20.97
N GLU A 840 4.10 -3.04 22.11
CA GLU A 840 3.60 -2.71 23.44
C GLU A 840 4.79 -2.36 24.38
N ARG A 841 4.57 -2.33 25.70
CA ARG A 841 5.60 -1.98 26.69
C ARG A 841 6.72 -3.00 26.77
N ILE A 842 7.93 -2.48 26.99
CA ILE A 842 9.18 -3.24 27.00
C ILE A 842 10.11 -2.85 28.16
N ASP A 843 9.60 -2.14 29.18
CA ASP A 843 10.41 -1.53 30.23
C ASP A 843 11.23 -2.58 31.02
N GLY A 844 10.65 -3.76 31.28
CA GLY A 844 11.35 -4.89 31.87
C GLY A 844 12.46 -5.47 30.97
N ALA A 845 12.28 -5.45 29.65
CA ALA A 845 13.31 -5.89 28.73
C ALA A 845 14.50 -4.93 28.73
N VAL A 846 14.23 -3.62 28.72
CA VAL A 846 15.24 -2.56 28.82
C VAL A 846 15.99 -2.64 30.15
N ALA A 847 15.28 -2.79 31.27
CA ALA A 847 15.86 -2.99 32.60
C ALA A 847 16.76 -4.24 32.65
N THR A 848 16.33 -5.36 32.06
CA THR A 848 17.12 -6.59 31.97
C THR A 848 18.44 -6.36 31.21
N ILE A 849 18.39 -5.65 30.08
CA ILE A 849 19.56 -5.34 29.25
C ILE A 849 20.55 -4.44 30.02
N MET A 850 20.05 -3.44 30.76
CA MET A 850 20.91 -2.57 31.58
C MET A 850 21.60 -3.35 32.72
N ALA A 851 20.83 -4.20 33.43
CA ALA A 851 21.35 -5.05 34.49
C ALA A 851 22.44 -6.00 33.96
N LEU A 852 22.17 -6.66 32.84
CA LEU A 852 23.12 -7.56 32.18
C LEU A 852 24.38 -6.81 31.73
N GLY A 853 24.24 -5.59 31.22
CA GLY A 853 25.38 -4.75 30.85
C GLY A 853 26.33 -4.49 32.02
N ARG A 854 25.80 -4.28 33.24
CA ARG A 854 26.64 -4.13 34.44
C ARG A 854 27.21 -5.45 34.94
N ALA A 855 26.45 -6.53 34.86
CA ALA A 855 26.94 -7.86 35.21
C ALA A 855 28.16 -8.25 34.34
N VAL A 856 28.03 -8.11 33.02
CA VAL A 856 29.07 -8.48 32.04
C VAL A 856 30.33 -7.61 32.19
N LEU A 857 30.17 -6.31 32.46
CA LEU A 857 31.32 -5.42 32.67
C LEU A 857 32.13 -5.74 33.93
N ASN A 858 31.50 -6.34 34.95
CA ASN A 858 32.13 -6.62 36.23
C ASN A 858 32.54 -8.09 36.41
N THR A 859 32.05 -9.02 35.57
CA THR A 859 32.62 -10.36 35.42
C THR A 859 34.05 -10.27 34.88
N GLY A 860 35.03 -10.32 35.79
CA GLY A 860 36.46 -10.15 35.50
C GLY A 860 37.21 -9.33 36.56
N SER A 861 36.50 -8.53 37.35
CA SER A 861 37.05 -7.93 38.57
C SER A 861 36.80 -8.88 39.74
N THR A 862 37.65 -9.88 39.93
CA THR A 862 37.79 -10.48 41.26
C THR A 862 38.19 -9.35 42.19
N GLY A 863 37.23 -8.83 42.95
CA GLY A 863 37.46 -7.90 44.04
C GLY A 863 38.30 -8.61 45.08
N ASP A 864 39.63 -8.59 44.90
CA ASP A 864 40.54 -9.03 45.93
C ASP A 864 40.29 -8.15 47.15
N SER A 865 39.83 -8.79 48.22
CA SER A 865 39.66 -8.16 49.52
C SER A 865 40.94 -7.40 49.87
N VAL A 866 40.85 -6.15 50.33
CA VAL A 866 42.04 -5.40 50.78
C VAL A 866 42.79 -6.19 51.87
N TYR A 867 42.08 -7.05 52.62
CA TYR A 867 42.67 -7.95 53.62
C TYR A 867 43.50 -9.10 53.01
N ASN A 868 43.25 -9.50 51.76
CA ASN A 868 44.11 -10.46 51.04
C ASN A 868 45.48 -9.85 50.75
N ASN A 869 45.56 -8.53 50.54
CA ASN A 869 46.80 -7.83 50.16
C ASN A 869 47.51 -7.11 51.31
N ARG A 870 46.81 -6.71 52.38
CA ARG A 870 47.40 -5.96 53.50
C ARG A 870 47.55 -6.75 54.81
N GLY A 871 46.94 -7.93 54.92
CA GLY A 871 46.88 -8.70 56.17
C GLY A 871 46.01 -8.04 57.25
N LEU A 872 45.65 -8.82 58.29
CA LEU A 872 44.85 -8.34 59.43
C LEU A 872 45.70 -7.47 60.37
N LEU A 873 45.20 -6.29 60.70
CA LEU A 873 45.72 -5.46 61.79
C LEU A 873 45.06 -5.92 63.09
N ILE A 874 45.84 -6.59 63.93
CA ILE A 874 45.45 -6.96 65.29
C ILE A 874 45.87 -5.80 66.20
N ILE A 875 44.91 -5.21 66.91
CA ILE A 875 45.12 -4.14 67.90
C ILE A 875 45.24 -4.77 69.28
#